data_AF-A0AAD5MDV1-F1
#
_entry.id   AF-A0AAD5MDV1-F1
#
_cell.length_a   1.000
_cell.length_b   1.000
_cell.length_c   1.000
_cell.angle_alpha   90.00
_cell.angle_beta   90.00
_cell.angle_gamma   90.00
#
_symmetry.space_group_name_H-M   'P 1'
#
loop_
_entity.id
_entity.type
_entity.pdbx_description
1 polymer ?
#
loop_
_entity_poly.entity_id
_entity_poly.type
_entity_poly.pdbx_seq_one_letter_code
_entity_poly.pdbx_strand_id
1 'polypeptide(L)'
;MHSGHQLLIFFCFFVELSTAQFLPGQQAQQDFIRQVQPAELFQNVRFSDTSSFTEYEGNLVRYGDEFGDRYISDNQRQNGLNIRLHNFFPFYGGRYNYTMFGLDVDWPTQSDPAVIAPYLCKQRIQSGQGVDSRVFYRVETRRGPVQPGRDLLSGRPPCLGKPAHFRCDDQSEQFLNALETAVQQGVAGGTTFRAEAALVVTWRNLRPNIGSEHGLSTFQLVWMSDAQGLLSYTMINYYKLGYDAADIHGNSRTGKCQALFNGGNHTGSVQVDLSEITKQQPSSLASRSSVPHVVRGRYFHRVDDIVRPAGCSNKTGGTFPLLIYPNIVTMLGETKVDVNGMCLNPAVTYVLMIEQRQMAKCEILNPSIARCTLPKILDWGTKTVYFQPQSGLSNDEKAYIGFIYFVPPTLDPMRLDIGDIHSWYLNPPPNQMRIKWYPRNFTSPHIVGTGGAINYFDDTIYSVTLGLYVVGYKEAQNDDLRKFVPQHRVLARLATYQNRVDDTLRWNPIIETYNLDRVDEWYLSSYEMRNDLFTYRFGYLKLAPIVPIDGSPALSGSRIVNLPEGMISAPISLHWLWTLPTDGAFSGNRQDVQEKLVFVKEKAREMCHEWFNEDGALSNFIRETETNASCPCKEEQAKVDVGRFMPHPRCSTLFRDVSCTETLGSMNCYMSAQNVRGKTYRMNYEGKEEESSYTTHYGQTCCYDAHGFLMQSTYQPVVKIDESTPYSPGVPMRAFELGSAPFQGMFEVPGLSTFHHDIMPYYLCCKYADFRCQLFYWRRPSSACQAYEPPVSGSILGAGLVSTLNNRNFVSMNQESSIYCMPIEPAPHRKCESRFAWSVSQIEVSISAPLTFFNVTWCNRPT
;
A
#
# COMPACT_ATOMS: atom_id res chain seq x y z
N MET A 1 -66.11 -26.27 45.87
CA MET A 1 -66.14 -27.74 46.00
C MET A 1 -64.71 -28.20 45.80
N HIS A 2 -63.97 -28.38 46.91
CA HIS A 2 -63.56 -29.70 47.43
C HIS A 2 -62.78 -30.50 46.40
N SER A 3 -61.58 -31.02 46.61
CA SER A 3 -60.69 -31.26 47.76
C SER A 3 -59.68 -32.27 47.19
N GLY A 4 -58.45 -32.46 47.63
CA GLY A 4 -57.76 -32.13 48.87
C GLY A 4 -56.31 -32.60 48.68
N HIS A 5 -55.37 -31.97 49.39
CA HIS A 5 -54.78 -32.50 50.62
C HIS A 5 -53.43 -33.15 50.31
N GLN A 6 -52.33 -32.95 51.03
CA GLN A 6 -51.97 -32.25 52.28
C GLN A 6 -50.42 -32.45 52.32
N LEU A 7 -49.53 -31.70 52.99
CA LEU A 7 -49.48 -31.07 54.31
C LEU A 7 -48.13 -30.25 54.30
N LEU A 8 -48.12 -28.94 54.60
CA LEU A 8 -47.53 -28.30 55.82
C LEU A 8 -46.01 -28.53 56.02
N ILE A 9 -45.13 -27.53 56.22
CA ILE A 9 -45.14 -26.44 57.23
C ILE A 9 -44.27 -25.23 56.79
N PHE A 10 -44.76 -24.05 57.20
CA PHE A 10 -44.25 -22.66 57.18
C PHE A 10 -42.84 -22.40 57.74
N PHE A 11 -42.14 -21.36 57.23
CA PHE A 11 -41.97 -20.06 57.93
C PHE A 11 -41.34 -18.97 57.03
N CYS A 12 -41.90 -17.75 57.10
CA CYS A 12 -41.58 -16.54 56.35
C CYS A 12 -40.24 -15.88 56.73
N PHE A 13 -39.59 -15.15 55.81
CA PHE A 13 -39.55 -13.67 55.74
C PHE A 13 -38.70 -13.15 54.55
N PHE A 14 -39.16 -12.04 53.95
CA PHE A 14 -38.68 -11.31 52.76
C PHE A 14 -37.25 -10.73 52.86
N VAL A 15 -36.51 -10.69 51.73
CA VAL A 15 -35.80 -9.51 51.16
C VAL A 15 -35.60 -9.72 49.64
N GLU A 16 -35.86 -8.69 48.82
CA GLU A 16 -35.74 -8.65 47.35
C GLU A 16 -34.31 -8.88 46.81
N LEU A 17 -34.19 -9.57 45.68
CA LEU A 17 -33.02 -9.54 44.79
C LEU A 17 -33.48 -9.67 43.34
N SER A 18 -33.27 -8.60 42.57
CA SER A 18 -33.56 -8.48 41.14
C SER A 18 -32.59 -9.32 40.30
N THR A 19 -33.12 -10.28 39.56
CA THR A 19 -32.37 -11.06 38.56
C THR A 19 -32.47 -10.39 37.19
N ALA A 20 -31.34 -9.87 36.68
CA ALA A 20 -31.20 -9.50 35.28
C ALA A 20 -30.84 -10.75 34.45
N GLN A 21 -31.65 -11.05 33.44
CA GLN A 21 -31.39 -12.11 32.47
C GLN A 21 -30.29 -11.67 31.48
N PHE A 22 -29.18 -12.41 31.45
CA PHE A 22 -28.09 -12.25 30.48
C PHE A 22 -28.36 -13.08 29.21
N LEU A 23 -28.14 -12.47 28.03
CA LEU A 23 -28.31 -13.08 26.70
C LEU A 23 -27.12 -14.00 26.31
N PRO A 24 -27.34 -15.10 25.56
CA PRO A 24 -26.38 -16.20 25.39
C PRO A 24 -25.24 -16.00 24.35
N GLY A 25 -25.12 -14.82 23.73
CA GLY A 25 -24.14 -14.58 22.65
C GLY A 25 -22.70 -14.36 23.10
N GLN A 26 -22.48 -13.71 24.24
CA GLN A 26 -21.13 -13.43 24.77
C GLN A 26 -20.46 -14.65 25.38
N GLN A 27 -21.25 -15.59 25.93
CA GLN A 27 -20.73 -16.84 26.47
C GLN A 27 -20.15 -17.71 25.37
N ALA A 28 -20.78 -17.86 24.20
CA ALA A 28 -20.23 -18.73 23.15
C ALA A 28 -18.83 -18.32 22.65
N GLN A 29 -18.49 -17.03 22.62
CA GLN A 29 -17.19 -16.55 22.14
C GLN A 29 -16.12 -16.51 23.25
N GLN A 30 -16.49 -16.20 24.50
CA GLN A 30 -15.60 -16.34 25.66
C GLN A 30 -15.40 -17.80 26.06
N ASP A 31 -16.44 -18.62 25.92
CA ASP A 31 -16.40 -20.07 26.11
C ASP A 31 -15.64 -20.72 24.97
N PHE A 32 -15.68 -20.25 23.72
CA PHE A 32 -14.74 -20.73 22.69
C PHE A 32 -13.28 -20.40 23.05
N ILE A 33 -12.96 -19.21 23.58
CA ILE A 33 -11.60 -18.90 24.06
C ILE A 33 -11.22 -19.75 25.30
N ARG A 34 -12.19 -20.19 26.11
CA ARG A 34 -11.99 -21.16 27.20
C ARG A 34 -12.04 -22.63 26.77
N GLN A 35 -12.64 -22.94 25.62
CA GLN A 35 -12.88 -24.27 25.04
C GLN A 35 -11.96 -24.58 23.86
N VAL A 36 -11.16 -23.61 23.39
CA VAL A 36 -9.81 -23.92 22.93
C VAL A 36 -9.19 -24.57 24.14
N GLN A 37 -9.24 -25.91 24.16
CA GLN A 37 -8.56 -26.70 25.17
C GLN A 37 -7.16 -26.08 25.33
N PRO A 38 -6.65 -25.88 26.56
CA PRO A 38 -5.22 -25.73 26.69
C PRO A 38 -4.65 -26.94 25.95
N ALA A 39 -4.00 -26.72 24.81
CA ALA A 39 -3.35 -27.80 24.08
C ALA A 39 -2.57 -28.59 25.12
N GLU A 40 -2.93 -29.85 25.29
CA GLU A 40 -2.58 -30.72 26.41
C GLU A 40 -1.18 -30.42 26.95
N LEU A 41 -1.10 -29.63 28.04
CA LEU A 41 0.14 -29.23 28.67
C LEU A 41 1.31 -28.94 27.69
N PHE A 42 1.09 -28.49 26.43
CA PHE A 42 2.01 -28.77 25.30
C PHE A 42 3.17 -29.69 25.72
N GLN A 43 2.93 -31.01 25.84
CA GLN A 43 4.05 -31.94 25.91
C GLN A 43 4.98 -31.48 24.80
N ASN A 44 6.21 -31.09 25.15
CA ASN A 44 7.26 -30.76 24.19
C ASN A 44 7.03 -31.70 23.03
N VAL A 45 6.51 -31.19 21.91
CA VAL A 45 6.39 -31.99 20.71
C VAL A 45 7.84 -32.33 20.50
N ARG A 46 8.22 -33.56 20.86
CA ARG A 46 9.50 -34.11 20.53
C ARG A 46 9.41 -34.07 19.02
N PHE A 47 9.99 -33.03 18.44
CA PHE A 47 10.48 -33.06 17.08
C PHE A 47 11.26 -34.37 17.04
N SER A 48 10.65 -35.40 16.47
CA SER A 48 11.24 -36.73 16.35
C SER A 48 12.37 -36.74 15.33
N ASP A 49 12.83 -35.56 14.94
CA ASP A 49 14.01 -35.32 14.14
C ASP A 49 14.90 -34.34 14.91
N THR A 50 15.92 -34.88 15.56
CA THR A 50 16.99 -34.13 16.25
C THR A 50 17.91 -33.36 15.28
N SER A 51 17.38 -32.93 14.14
CA SER A 51 18.08 -32.25 13.06
C SER A 51 17.44 -30.90 12.65
N SER A 52 16.24 -30.55 13.13
CA SER A 52 15.62 -29.24 12.84
C SER A 52 15.89 -28.23 13.96
N PHE A 53 16.88 -27.36 13.77
CA PHE A 53 17.19 -26.23 14.65
C PHE A 53 16.01 -25.26 14.75
N THR A 54 15.11 -25.46 15.71
CA THR A 54 14.20 -24.41 16.17
C THR A 54 14.73 -23.82 17.48
N GLU A 55 15.17 -22.57 17.39
CA GLU A 55 16.04 -21.89 18.35
C GLU A 55 15.25 -21.04 19.35
N TYR A 56 14.25 -21.65 20.02
CA TYR A 56 13.45 -20.99 21.06
C TYR A 56 13.60 -21.71 22.41
N GLU A 57 13.69 -20.94 23.49
CA GLU A 57 13.58 -21.41 24.88
C GLU A 57 12.25 -20.89 25.45
N GLY A 58 11.23 -21.75 25.49
CA GLY A 58 9.85 -21.30 25.75
C GLY A 58 9.34 -20.42 24.60
N ASN A 59 9.09 -19.13 24.87
CA ASN A 59 8.67 -18.15 23.85
C ASN A 59 9.77 -17.16 23.44
N LEU A 60 10.93 -17.22 24.09
CA LEU A 60 12.08 -16.35 23.82
C LEU A 60 12.96 -16.98 22.74
N VAL A 61 13.54 -16.15 21.89
CA VAL A 61 14.69 -16.54 21.06
C VAL A 61 15.84 -16.91 21.99
N ARG A 62 16.59 -17.99 21.69
CA ARG A 62 17.74 -18.39 22.51
C ARG A 62 18.78 -17.28 22.61
N TYR A 63 19.31 -17.14 23.82
CA TYR A 63 20.16 -16.02 24.23
C TYR A 63 21.18 -16.52 25.27
N GLY A 64 22.29 -15.81 25.41
CA GLY A 64 23.42 -16.19 26.28
C GLY A 64 24.76 -16.23 25.55
N ASP A 65 25.84 -16.45 26.30
CA ASP A 65 27.21 -16.40 25.79
C ASP A 65 27.49 -17.49 24.72
N GLU A 66 26.80 -18.63 24.82
CA GLU A 66 26.88 -19.73 23.84
C GLU A 66 26.33 -19.35 22.45
N PHE A 67 25.32 -18.49 22.41
CA PHE A 67 24.76 -17.92 21.17
C PHE A 67 25.52 -16.65 20.73
N GLY A 68 26.55 -16.27 21.48
CA GLY A 68 27.40 -15.14 21.19
C GLY A 68 26.83 -13.80 21.65
N ASP A 69 25.92 -13.79 22.62
CA ASP A 69 25.45 -12.56 23.24
C ASP A 69 26.55 -11.92 24.10
N ARG A 70 26.43 -10.61 24.30
CA ARG A 70 27.20 -9.88 25.31
C ARG A 70 26.25 -9.36 26.37
N TYR A 71 26.65 -9.41 27.63
CA TYR A 71 25.90 -8.78 28.70
C TYR A 71 26.43 -7.37 28.99
N ILE A 72 25.55 -6.46 29.40
CA ILE A 72 25.93 -5.11 29.82
C ILE A 72 26.61 -5.21 31.19
N SER A 73 27.87 -4.79 31.29
CA SER A 73 28.61 -4.75 32.56
C SER A 73 28.19 -3.58 33.46
N ASP A 74 28.43 -3.69 34.77
CA ASP A 74 28.08 -2.63 35.73
C ASP A 74 28.75 -1.28 35.42
N ASN A 75 29.96 -1.28 34.87
CA ASN A 75 30.67 -0.07 34.44
C ASN A 75 30.03 0.57 33.18
N GLN A 76 29.61 -0.25 32.23
CA GLN A 76 28.92 0.22 31.02
C GLN A 76 27.52 0.73 31.33
N ARG A 77 26.89 0.23 32.41
CA ARG A 77 25.60 0.71 32.90
C ARG A 77 25.66 2.17 33.36
N GLN A 78 26.73 2.58 34.07
CA GLN A 78 26.85 3.93 34.61
C GLN A 78 27.17 4.99 33.54
N ASN A 79 27.90 4.61 32.48
CA ASN A 79 28.37 5.55 31.45
C ASN A 79 27.47 5.63 30.21
N GLY A 80 26.44 4.78 30.12
CA GLY A 80 25.62 4.59 28.92
C GLY A 80 26.37 3.81 27.84
N LEU A 81 25.80 2.70 27.36
CA LEU A 81 26.37 1.92 26.27
C LEU A 81 25.70 2.29 24.95
N ASN A 82 26.51 2.76 24.00
CA ASN A 82 26.07 2.94 22.62
C ASN A 82 26.38 1.68 21.79
N ILE A 83 25.33 0.98 21.34
CA ILE A 83 25.43 -0.19 20.47
C ILE A 83 25.38 0.28 19.02
N ARG A 84 26.45 0.00 18.28
CA ARG A 84 26.53 0.29 16.84
C ARG A 84 25.80 -0.80 16.07
N LEU A 85 24.89 -0.40 15.19
CA LEU A 85 24.04 -1.32 14.43
C LEU A 85 24.60 -1.64 13.03
N HIS A 86 25.52 -0.81 12.51
CA HIS A 86 26.12 -0.87 11.16
C HIS A 86 25.14 -0.78 9.98
N ASN A 87 23.97 -1.39 10.07
CA ASN A 87 22.83 -1.16 9.20
C ASN A 87 21.94 -0.05 9.78
N PHE A 88 21.16 0.61 8.93
CA PHE A 88 20.14 1.55 9.39
C PHE A 88 18.90 0.78 9.82
N PHE A 89 18.41 1.09 11.02
CA PHE A 89 17.14 0.60 11.52
C PHE A 89 16.14 1.76 11.55
N PRO A 90 15.15 1.76 10.65
CA PRO A 90 14.06 2.72 10.65
C PRO A 90 13.24 2.68 11.95
N PHE A 91 12.97 3.85 12.54
CA PHE A 91 12.10 4.02 13.70
C PHE A 91 11.48 5.42 13.71
N TYR A 92 10.14 5.52 13.71
CA TYR A 92 9.43 6.82 13.71
C TYR A 92 9.92 7.82 12.64
N GLY A 93 10.17 7.34 11.41
CA GLY A 93 10.71 8.14 10.30
C GLY A 93 12.20 8.44 10.39
N GLY A 94 12.85 8.21 11.54
CA GLY A 94 14.29 8.30 11.72
C GLY A 94 15.02 7.04 11.25
N ARG A 95 16.28 7.18 10.82
CA ARG A 95 17.16 6.05 10.48
C ARG A 95 18.32 5.97 11.46
N TYR A 96 18.23 5.02 12.39
CA TYR A 96 19.21 4.88 13.45
C TYR A 96 20.29 3.86 13.06
N ASN A 97 21.55 4.27 13.12
CA ASN A 97 22.71 3.38 12.95
C ASN A 97 23.36 3.02 14.29
N TYR A 98 22.77 3.48 15.40
CA TYR A 98 23.18 3.19 16.75
C TYR A 98 21.98 3.27 17.70
N THR A 99 22.06 2.60 18.84
CA THR A 99 21.03 2.67 19.90
C THR A 99 21.68 2.70 21.28
N MET A 100 21.09 3.42 22.22
CA MET A 100 21.57 3.50 23.59
C MET A 100 20.71 2.64 24.51
N PHE A 101 21.36 1.85 25.36
CA PHE A 101 20.69 1.10 26.42
C PHE A 101 21.13 1.62 27.79
N GLY A 102 20.17 2.20 28.52
CA GLY A 102 20.28 2.56 29.93
C GLY A 102 19.05 2.04 30.67
N LEU A 103 19.25 1.56 31.90
CA LEU A 103 18.15 1.07 32.76
C LEU A 103 17.47 2.19 33.54
N ASP A 104 18.14 3.35 33.65
CA ASP A 104 17.61 4.60 34.18
C ASP A 104 17.57 5.60 33.03
N VAL A 105 16.41 5.72 32.40
CA VAL A 105 16.11 6.89 31.56
C VAL A 105 15.24 7.77 32.44
N ASP A 106 15.79 8.88 32.92
CA ASP A 106 15.06 9.90 33.70
C ASP A 106 14.16 10.72 32.76
N TRP A 107 13.24 10.04 32.08
CA TRP A 107 12.14 10.61 31.30
C TRP A 107 10.90 10.68 32.20
N PRO A 108 10.24 11.85 32.38
CA PRO A 108 10.23 13.03 31.50
C PRO A 108 11.16 14.19 31.89
N THR A 109 12.10 14.01 32.82
CA THR A 109 12.98 15.09 33.31
C THR A 109 14.13 15.46 32.35
N GLN A 110 14.52 14.57 31.44
CA GLN A 110 15.49 14.81 30.35
C GLN A 110 14.79 14.98 28.99
N SER A 111 15.49 15.52 27.99
CA SER A 111 14.99 15.70 26.62
C SER A 111 14.44 14.40 26.03
N ASP A 112 13.24 14.44 25.44
CA ASP A 112 12.41 13.34 24.92
C ASP A 112 13.13 12.46 23.87
N PRO A 113 13.77 11.34 24.28
CA PRO A 113 14.52 10.51 23.35
C PRO A 113 13.61 9.47 22.69
N ALA A 114 13.85 9.19 21.42
CA ALA A 114 13.18 8.10 20.72
C ALA A 114 13.61 6.76 21.35
N VAL A 115 12.66 5.99 21.89
CA VAL A 115 12.94 4.73 22.59
C VAL A 115 11.84 3.70 22.40
N ILE A 116 12.24 2.45 22.19
CA ILE A 116 11.37 1.28 22.32
C ILE A 116 11.47 0.84 23.78
N ALA A 117 10.37 0.90 24.52
CA ALA A 117 10.30 0.45 25.91
C ALA A 117 9.41 -0.80 26.01
N PRO A 118 9.99 -2.01 25.79
CA PRO A 118 9.23 -3.26 25.87
C PRO A 118 8.53 -3.39 27.23
N TYR A 119 9.17 -2.94 28.32
CA TYR A 119 8.54 -2.93 29.62
C TYR A 119 9.15 -1.83 30.50
N LEU A 120 8.50 -0.66 30.51
CA LEU A 120 8.87 0.50 31.30
C LEU A 120 8.38 0.34 32.74
N CYS A 121 9.29 -0.07 33.62
CA CYS A 121 9.07 -0.24 35.05
C CYS A 121 10.33 0.15 35.83
N LYS A 122 10.18 0.58 37.09
CA LYS A 122 11.31 0.77 38.00
C LYS A 122 11.89 -0.60 38.39
N GLN A 123 12.93 -1.05 37.70
CA GLN A 123 13.57 -2.35 37.88
C GLN A 123 15.09 -2.20 38.03
N ARG A 124 15.75 -3.15 38.70
CA ARG A 124 17.20 -3.20 38.87
C ARG A 124 17.79 -4.54 38.46
N ILE A 125 19.03 -4.46 37.98
CA ILE A 125 19.93 -5.62 37.86
C ILE A 125 20.54 -5.87 39.26
N GLN A 126 20.46 -7.10 39.75
CA GLN A 126 21.15 -7.54 40.96
C GLN A 126 22.02 -8.76 40.66
N SER A 127 23.29 -8.69 41.05
CA SER A 127 24.27 -9.77 40.91
C SER A 127 24.52 -10.42 42.28
N GLY A 128 24.59 -11.75 42.36
CA GLY A 128 25.18 -12.44 43.54
C GLY A 128 24.24 -12.99 44.63
N GLN A 129 22.94 -13.16 44.39
CA GLN A 129 22.05 -13.92 45.30
C GLN A 129 21.09 -14.87 44.55
N GLY A 130 21.61 -16.05 44.18
CA GLY A 130 20.86 -17.22 43.72
C GLY A 130 20.34 -17.16 42.27
N VAL A 131 19.81 -16.03 41.82
CA VAL A 131 19.34 -15.80 40.45
C VAL A 131 19.96 -14.52 39.91
N ASP A 132 20.96 -14.65 39.04
CA ASP A 132 21.61 -13.51 38.41
C ASP A 132 20.66 -12.81 37.42
N SER A 133 20.41 -11.52 37.64
CA SER A 133 19.75 -10.64 36.68
C SER A 133 20.78 -10.14 35.67
N ARG A 134 20.51 -10.23 34.37
CA ARG A 134 21.44 -9.74 33.32
C ARG A 134 20.66 -9.24 32.10
N VAL A 135 21.26 -8.30 31.37
CA VAL A 135 20.75 -7.83 30.06
C VAL A 135 21.72 -8.26 28.99
N PHE A 136 21.25 -9.11 28.09
CA PHE A 136 22.00 -9.66 26.97
C PHE A 136 21.64 -8.94 25.69
N TYR A 137 22.61 -8.77 24.79
CA TYR A 137 22.37 -8.24 23.45
C TYR A 137 23.28 -8.90 22.41
N ARG A 138 22.77 -9.02 21.18
CA ARG A 138 23.55 -9.35 19.99
C ARG A 138 22.98 -8.69 18.75
N VAL A 139 23.83 -8.50 17.75
CA VAL A 139 23.42 -8.08 16.40
C VAL A 139 23.73 -9.21 15.43
N GLU A 140 22.71 -9.68 14.74
CA GLU A 140 22.79 -10.74 13.74
C GLU A 140 22.65 -10.10 12.35
N THR A 141 23.53 -10.49 11.43
CA THR A 141 23.49 -10.09 10.02
C THR A 141 23.58 -11.32 9.14
N ARG A 142 23.11 -11.23 7.90
CA ARG A 142 23.23 -12.31 6.91
C ARG A 142 24.68 -12.77 6.73
N ARG A 143 24.85 -14.00 6.24
CA ARG A 143 26.13 -14.69 6.13
C ARG A 143 27.23 -13.79 5.53
N GLY A 144 28.38 -13.74 6.20
CA GLY A 144 29.52 -12.90 5.79
C GLY A 144 30.86 -13.48 6.22
N PRO A 145 31.98 -12.78 5.94
CA PRO A 145 33.29 -13.22 6.38
C PRO A 145 33.37 -13.17 7.92
N VAL A 146 33.81 -14.27 8.52
CA VAL A 146 33.92 -14.46 9.97
C VAL A 146 35.38 -14.40 10.40
N GLN A 147 35.66 -13.95 11.62
CA GLN A 147 37.02 -13.96 12.15
C GLN A 147 37.52 -15.41 12.31
N PRO A 148 38.70 -15.77 11.78
CA PRO A 148 39.25 -17.11 11.95
C PRO A 148 39.51 -17.38 13.43
N GLY A 149 38.85 -18.42 13.97
CA GLY A 149 38.91 -18.76 15.39
C GLY A 149 40.30 -19.21 15.82
N ARG A 150 40.75 -18.75 17.01
CA ARG A 150 41.95 -19.27 17.70
C ARG A 150 41.64 -20.25 18.82
N ASP A 151 40.37 -20.49 19.18
CA ASP A 151 40.00 -21.39 20.27
C ASP A 151 38.68 -22.16 19.98
N LEU A 152 38.67 -23.46 20.27
CA LEU A 152 37.51 -24.36 20.13
C LEU A 152 36.52 -24.26 21.30
N LEU A 153 36.85 -23.48 22.33
CA LEU A 153 36.06 -23.31 23.57
C LEU A 153 35.29 -21.97 23.63
N SER A 154 35.47 -21.07 22.66
CA SER A 154 34.99 -19.69 22.73
C SER A 154 33.76 -19.40 21.85
N GLY A 155 32.60 -20.00 22.14
CA GLY A 155 31.30 -19.63 21.56
C GLY A 155 31.26 -19.47 20.02
N ARG A 156 30.24 -18.74 19.51
CA ARG A 156 30.15 -18.40 18.08
C ARG A 156 31.18 -17.32 17.70
N PRO A 157 31.94 -17.48 16.61
CA PRO A 157 32.92 -16.49 16.17
C PRO A 157 32.25 -15.18 15.69
N PRO A 158 32.86 -14.01 15.92
CA PRO A 158 32.31 -12.73 15.46
C PRO A 158 32.61 -12.46 13.98
N CYS A 159 31.84 -11.55 13.38
CA CYS A 159 32.10 -11.10 12.01
C CYS A 159 33.47 -10.44 11.85
N LEU A 160 34.11 -10.67 10.71
CA LEU A 160 35.39 -10.06 10.36
C LEU A 160 35.27 -8.53 10.30
N GLY A 161 36.15 -7.83 11.03
CA GLY A 161 36.16 -6.36 11.07
C GLY A 161 35.03 -5.69 11.85
N LYS A 162 34.11 -6.46 12.47
CA LYS A 162 33.02 -5.92 13.30
C LYS A 162 33.27 -6.15 14.81
N PRO A 163 32.58 -5.41 15.70
CA PRO A 163 32.62 -5.65 17.14
C PRO A 163 32.20 -7.07 17.55
N ALA A 164 32.64 -7.52 18.73
CA ALA A 164 32.46 -8.89 19.21
C ALA A 164 31.00 -9.33 19.51
N HIS A 165 30.01 -8.44 19.37
CA HIS A 165 28.58 -8.75 19.50
C HIS A 165 27.88 -8.96 18.14
N PHE A 166 28.62 -8.87 17.02
CA PHE A 166 28.11 -9.15 15.68
C PHE A 166 28.29 -10.61 15.28
N ARG A 167 27.24 -11.19 14.71
CA ARG A 167 27.19 -12.57 14.19
C ARG A 167 26.75 -12.57 12.72
N CYS A 168 27.37 -13.44 11.93
CA CYS A 168 27.12 -13.61 10.49
C CYS A 168 27.59 -14.99 10.00
N ASP A 169 27.53 -16.00 10.87
CA ASP A 169 27.85 -17.38 10.53
C ASP A 169 26.62 -18.08 9.90
N ASP A 170 26.73 -19.37 9.59
CA ASP A 170 25.62 -20.12 8.99
C ASP A 170 24.39 -20.22 9.94
N GLN A 171 24.61 -20.12 11.26
CA GLN A 171 23.52 -20.05 12.24
C GLN A 171 22.79 -18.70 12.19
N SER A 172 23.50 -17.60 11.91
CA SER A 172 22.89 -16.28 11.69
C SER A 172 21.90 -16.30 10.53
N GLU A 173 22.24 -16.99 9.45
CA GLU A 173 21.39 -17.12 8.27
C GLU A 173 20.08 -17.86 8.60
N GLN A 174 20.18 -18.98 9.32
CA GLN A 174 19.02 -19.75 9.78
C GLN A 174 18.18 -18.96 10.78
N PHE A 175 18.83 -18.24 11.70
CA PHE A 175 18.16 -17.41 12.69
C PHE A 175 17.34 -16.29 12.04
N LEU A 176 17.91 -15.57 11.06
CA LEU A 176 17.18 -14.53 10.32
C LEU A 176 16.01 -15.12 9.51
N ASN A 177 16.19 -16.28 8.87
CA ASN A 177 15.09 -16.98 8.19
C ASN A 177 13.95 -17.36 9.15
N ALA A 178 14.27 -17.79 10.38
CA ALA A 178 13.28 -18.11 11.39
C ALA A 178 12.52 -16.87 11.89
N LEU A 179 13.20 -15.72 11.99
CA LEU A 179 12.55 -14.43 12.30
C LEU A 179 11.62 -13.97 11.18
N GLU A 180 12.04 -14.11 9.92
CA GLU A 180 11.18 -13.85 8.75
C GLU A 180 9.92 -14.70 8.78
N THR A 181 10.07 -15.99 9.07
CA THR A 181 8.94 -16.92 9.24
C THR A 181 7.94 -16.40 10.26
N ALA A 182 8.44 -15.93 11.40
CA ALA A 182 7.59 -15.41 12.47
C ALA A 182 6.84 -14.13 12.03
N VAL A 183 7.49 -13.24 11.27
CA VAL A 183 6.86 -12.04 10.71
C VAL A 183 5.80 -12.42 9.67
N GLN A 184 6.07 -13.36 8.78
CA GLN A 184 5.14 -13.79 7.73
C GLN A 184 3.85 -14.41 8.29
N GLN A 185 3.94 -15.11 9.42
CA GLN A 185 2.78 -15.71 10.08
C GLN A 185 1.94 -14.67 10.85
N GLY A 186 2.56 -13.60 11.36
CA GLY A 186 1.88 -12.61 12.18
C GLY A 186 1.43 -11.34 11.46
N VAL A 187 2.14 -10.93 10.41
CA VAL A 187 2.07 -9.57 9.86
C VAL A 187 1.58 -9.59 8.41
N ALA A 188 0.53 -8.82 8.13
CA ALA A 188 0.03 -8.55 6.79
C ALA A 188 1.14 -7.86 5.98
N GLY A 189 1.52 -8.46 4.86
CA GLY A 189 2.66 -8.02 4.05
C GLY A 189 4.03 -8.52 4.53
N GLY A 190 4.09 -9.35 5.58
CA GLY A 190 5.34 -9.97 6.02
C GLY A 190 6.03 -10.82 4.95
N THR A 191 5.29 -11.30 3.95
CA THR A 191 5.80 -12.08 2.80
C THR A 191 6.72 -11.30 1.87
N THR A 192 6.73 -9.97 1.94
CA THR A 192 7.63 -9.12 1.15
C THR A 192 8.79 -8.57 1.95
N PHE A 193 8.83 -8.84 3.26
CA PHE A 193 9.90 -8.43 4.15
C PHE A 193 10.99 -9.50 4.22
N ARG A 194 12.23 -9.10 3.91
CA ARG A 194 13.44 -9.89 4.12
C ARG A 194 14.29 -9.23 5.20
N ALA A 195 14.51 -9.92 6.30
CA ALA A 195 15.37 -9.47 7.38
C ALA A 195 16.84 -9.61 6.97
N GLU A 196 17.53 -8.48 6.87
CA GLU A 196 18.97 -8.44 6.57
C GLU A 196 19.80 -8.33 7.86
N ALA A 197 19.25 -7.66 8.86
CA ALA A 197 19.84 -7.50 10.17
C ALA A 197 18.79 -7.57 11.27
N ALA A 198 19.18 -8.11 12.43
CA ALA A 198 18.34 -8.15 13.62
C ALA A 198 19.17 -7.80 14.87
N LEU A 199 18.65 -6.89 15.69
CA LEU A 199 19.12 -6.65 17.05
C LEU A 199 18.26 -7.45 18.01
N VAL A 200 18.88 -8.30 18.82
CA VAL A 200 18.22 -9.05 19.89
C VAL A 200 18.67 -8.49 21.23
N VAL A 201 17.72 -8.16 22.10
CA VAL A 201 17.99 -7.70 23.47
C VAL A 201 17.09 -8.45 24.43
N THR A 202 17.70 -9.10 25.42
CA THR A 202 16.99 -9.93 26.40
C THR A 202 17.26 -9.41 27.80
N TRP A 203 16.18 -9.06 28.52
CA TRP A 203 16.22 -8.73 29.94
C TRP A 203 15.84 -9.97 30.72
N ARG A 204 16.82 -10.58 31.43
CA ARG A 204 16.62 -11.81 32.21
C ARG A 204 16.50 -11.50 33.69
N ASN A 205 15.42 -12.01 34.30
CA ASN A 205 15.20 -12.00 35.74
C ASN A 205 15.37 -10.62 36.38
N LEU A 206 14.86 -9.56 35.74
CA LEU A 206 14.90 -8.22 36.33
C LEU A 206 14.06 -8.18 37.60
N ARG A 207 14.62 -7.57 38.64
CA ARG A 207 13.94 -7.39 39.92
C ARG A 207 13.24 -6.03 39.95
N PRO A 208 11.97 -5.97 40.37
CA PRO A 208 11.31 -4.69 40.59
C PRO A 208 11.93 -3.96 41.79
N ASN A 209 12.03 -2.63 41.70
CA ASN A 209 12.54 -1.79 42.80
C ASN A 209 11.54 -1.65 43.94
N ILE A 210 10.25 -1.88 43.64
CA ILE A 210 9.11 -1.77 44.55
C ILE A 210 8.29 -3.06 44.36
N GLY A 211 7.80 -3.71 45.42
CA GLY A 211 7.00 -4.94 45.34
C GLY A 211 7.66 -6.21 45.87
N SER A 212 7.04 -7.37 45.61
CA SER A 212 7.49 -8.68 46.10
C SER A 212 8.84 -9.10 45.51
N GLU A 213 9.74 -9.63 46.35
CA GLU A 213 11.06 -10.13 45.95
C GLU A 213 11.00 -11.28 44.92
N HIS A 214 9.85 -11.95 44.79
CA HIS A 214 9.63 -13.05 43.85
C HIS A 214 9.08 -12.61 42.48
N GLY A 215 8.80 -11.31 42.29
CA GLY A 215 8.21 -10.73 41.08
C GLY A 215 9.18 -10.53 39.90
N LEU A 216 10.02 -11.54 39.61
CA LEU A 216 11.00 -11.46 38.53
C LEU A 216 10.33 -11.31 37.15
N SER A 217 10.91 -10.44 36.32
CA SER A 217 10.45 -10.20 34.95
C SER A 217 11.51 -10.59 33.92
N THR A 218 11.09 -11.31 32.90
CA THR A 218 11.91 -11.74 31.77
C THR A 218 11.18 -11.47 30.46
N PHE A 219 11.78 -10.66 29.60
CA PHE A 219 11.24 -10.25 28.30
C PHE A 219 12.37 -9.95 27.31
N GLN A 220 12.02 -9.90 26.02
CA GLN A 220 12.97 -9.75 24.93
C GLN A 220 12.40 -8.84 23.83
N LEU A 221 13.27 -8.02 23.25
CA LEU A 221 13.02 -7.22 22.06
C LEU A 221 13.89 -7.77 20.92
N VAL A 222 13.25 -8.06 19.79
CA VAL A 222 13.93 -8.34 18.53
C VAL A 222 13.53 -7.26 17.55
N TRP A 223 14.50 -6.47 17.09
CA TRP A 223 14.28 -5.41 16.13
C TRP A 223 14.94 -5.80 14.81
N MET A 224 14.19 -5.82 13.72
CA MET A 224 14.60 -6.30 12.42
C MET A 224 14.57 -5.17 11.39
N SER A 225 15.52 -5.18 10.46
CA SER A 225 15.56 -4.25 9.33
C SER A 225 15.86 -4.97 8.02
N ASP A 226 15.32 -4.43 6.94
CA ASP A 226 15.63 -4.84 5.57
C ASP A 226 16.99 -4.29 5.11
N ALA A 227 17.46 -4.77 3.94
CA ALA A 227 18.75 -4.39 3.38
C ALA A 227 18.84 -2.91 2.98
N GLN A 228 17.72 -2.30 2.59
CA GLN A 228 17.67 -0.90 2.17
C GLN A 228 17.47 0.07 3.35
N GLY A 229 17.17 -0.44 4.55
CA GLY A 229 16.82 0.37 5.72
C GLY A 229 15.58 1.23 5.44
N LEU A 230 14.56 0.62 4.83
CA LEU A 230 13.26 1.22 4.54
C LEU A 230 12.17 0.64 5.44
N LEU A 231 12.17 -0.68 5.63
CA LEU A 231 11.16 -1.38 6.42
C LEU A 231 11.77 -1.93 7.69
N SER A 232 11.06 -1.76 8.79
CA SER A 232 11.49 -2.28 10.07
C SER A 232 10.33 -2.82 10.89
N TYR A 233 10.58 -3.96 11.52
CA TYR A 233 9.62 -4.66 12.36
C TYR A 233 10.24 -4.97 13.71
N THR A 234 9.42 -4.91 14.76
CA THR A 234 9.79 -5.37 16.09
C THR A 234 8.96 -6.57 16.48
N MET A 235 9.62 -7.58 17.04
CA MET A 235 9.00 -8.71 17.74
C MET A 235 9.35 -8.59 19.23
N ILE A 236 8.34 -8.39 20.06
CA ILE A 236 8.49 -8.35 21.52
C ILE A 236 7.96 -9.66 22.11
N ASN A 237 8.80 -10.34 22.88
CA ASN A 237 8.45 -11.58 23.57
C ASN A 237 8.43 -11.37 25.09
N TYR A 238 7.28 -11.54 25.71
CA TYR A 238 7.10 -11.52 27.16
C TYR A 238 7.01 -12.94 27.69
N TYR A 239 8.05 -13.42 28.39
CA TYR A 239 8.03 -14.76 28.99
C TYR A 239 7.30 -14.76 30.33
N LYS A 240 7.73 -13.87 31.23
CA LYS A 240 7.14 -13.70 32.56
C LYS A 240 7.24 -12.24 32.97
N LEU A 241 6.14 -11.67 33.44
CA LEU A 241 6.08 -10.33 33.99
C LEU A 241 5.55 -10.47 35.42
N GLY A 242 6.42 -10.16 36.40
CA GLY A 242 6.15 -10.48 37.80
C GLY A 242 5.64 -9.30 38.64
N TYR A 243 5.51 -8.10 38.06
CA TYR A 243 5.20 -6.90 38.83
C TYR A 243 4.38 -5.87 38.03
N ASP A 244 3.13 -5.62 38.42
CA ASP A 244 2.22 -4.71 37.71
C ASP A 244 2.20 -3.27 38.24
N ALA A 245 3.01 -2.96 39.26
CA ALA A 245 3.11 -1.65 39.89
C ALA A 245 1.76 -1.01 40.28
N ALA A 246 0.84 -1.80 40.84
CA ALA A 246 -0.12 -1.27 41.79
C ALA A 246 0.55 -1.21 43.17
N ASP A 247 0.44 -0.08 43.87
CA ASP A 247 0.90 0.06 45.26
C ASP A 247 0.26 -1.04 46.14
N ILE A 248 0.94 -1.41 47.23
CA ILE A 248 0.47 -2.32 48.28
C ILE A 248 -0.87 -1.84 48.88
N HIS A 249 -1.19 -0.55 48.74
CA HIS A 249 -2.46 0.08 49.11
C HIS A 249 -3.33 0.54 47.93
N GLY A 250 -2.99 0.20 46.69
CA GLY A 250 -3.77 0.55 45.49
C GLY A 250 -3.64 2.01 45.01
N ASN A 251 -2.78 2.84 45.62
CA ASN A 251 -2.59 4.25 45.24
C ASN A 251 -1.43 4.47 44.26
N SER A 252 -1.72 5.04 43.10
CA SER A 252 -0.80 5.24 41.96
C SER A 252 0.23 6.38 42.13
N ARG A 253 0.90 6.51 43.28
CA ARG A 253 1.87 7.62 43.49
C ARG A 253 3.20 7.45 42.73
N THR A 254 3.57 6.22 42.36
CA THR A 254 4.85 5.90 41.71
C THR A 254 4.74 5.52 40.22
N GLY A 255 3.53 5.58 39.65
CA GLY A 255 3.25 5.23 38.26
C GLY A 255 3.12 3.72 38.04
N LYS A 256 2.27 3.31 37.08
CA LYS A 256 2.11 1.91 36.67
C LYS A 256 3.18 1.51 35.66
N CYS A 257 3.52 0.23 35.63
CA CYS A 257 4.31 -0.37 34.56
C CYS A 257 3.61 -0.22 33.21
N GLN A 258 4.36 0.07 32.15
CA GLN A 258 3.79 0.26 30.81
C GLN A 258 4.70 -0.31 29.73
N ALA A 259 4.12 -0.85 28.66
CA ALA A 259 4.86 -1.27 27.47
C ALA A 259 4.50 -0.32 26.33
N LEU A 260 5.49 0.41 25.81
CA LEU A 260 5.25 1.47 24.82
C LEU A 260 6.45 1.74 23.91
N PHE A 261 6.18 2.46 22.84
CA PHE A 261 7.12 3.07 21.94
C PHE A 261 7.01 4.58 22.12
N ASN A 262 8.13 5.28 22.21
CA ASN A 262 8.20 6.74 22.22
C ASN A 262 9.01 7.19 21.01
N GLY A 263 8.45 8.04 20.15
CA GLY A 263 9.14 8.55 18.98
C GLY A 263 10.13 9.68 19.29
N GLY A 264 10.10 10.23 20.51
CA GLY A 264 10.94 11.36 20.93
C GLY A 264 10.51 12.70 20.31
N ASN A 265 11.07 13.80 20.80
CA ASN A 265 10.85 15.16 20.27
C ASN A 265 9.35 15.52 20.04
N HIS A 266 8.46 15.13 20.96
CA HIS A 266 7.01 15.35 20.87
C HIS A 266 6.29 14.65 19.69
N THR A 267 6.90 13.64 19.06
CA THR A 267 6.27 12.86 17.98
C THR A 267 5.23 11.84 18.49
N GLY A 268 5.12 11.68 19.81
CA GLY A 268 4.08 10.90 20.48
C GLY A 268 4.53 9.51 20.94
N SER A 269 3.63 8.83 21.65
CA SER A 269 3.87 7.49 22.21
C SER A 269 2.78 6.50 21.83
N VAL A 270 3.16 5.27 21.51
CA VAL A 270 2.27 4.17 21.11
C VAL A 270 2.40 3.01 22.09
N GLN A 271 1.29 2.53 22.66
CA GLN A 271 1.33 1.34 23.54
C GLN A 271 1.49 0.05 22.74
N VAL A 272 2.18 -0.94 23.31
CA VAL A 272 2.39 -2.26 22.67
C VAL A 272 1.06 -2.98 22.42
N ASP A 273 0.16 -2.97 23.42
CA ASP A 273 -1.22 -3.44 23.30
C ASP A 273 -2.16 -2.43 23.95
N LEU A 274 -3.29 -2.18 23.31
CA LEU A 274 -4.26 -1.15 23.69
C LEU A 274 -5.43 -1.71 24.49
N SER A 275 -5.45 -3.03 24.72
CA SER A 275 -6.52 -3.68 25.46
C SER A 275 -6.61 -3.11 26.88
N GLU A 276 -7.84 -2.92 27.36
CA GLU A 276 -8.05 -2.33 28.69
C GLU A 276 -7.42 -3.18 29.79
N ILE A 277 -7.38 -4.49 29.58
CA ILE A 277 -6.78 -5.46 30.50
C ILE A 277 -5.26 -5.27 30.57
N THR A 278 -4.54 -5.01 29.47
CA THR A 278 -3.10 -4.74 29.52
C THR A 278 -2.78 -3.38 30.13
N LYS A 279 -3.66 -2.39 29.96
CA LYS A 279 -3.54 -1.09 30.64
C LYS A 279 -3.70 -1.18 32.15
N GLN A 280 -4.64 -2.02 32.61
CA GLN A 280 -4.90 -2.22 34.03
C GLN A 280 -3.87 -3.17 34.66
N GLN A 281 -3.52 -4.24 33.94
CA GLN A 281 -2.62 -5.32 34.36
C GLN A 281 -1.60 -5.63 33.24
N PRO A 282 -0.47 -4.92 33.20
CA PRO A 282 0.57 -5.11 32.17
C PRO A 282 1.12 -6.55 32.09
N SER A 283 1.12 -7.32 33.17
CA SER A 283 1.59 -8.71 33.21
C SER A 283 0.77 -9.64 32.33
N SER A 284 -0.48 -9.26 32.02
CA SER A 284 -1.33 -10.00 31.09
C SER A 284 -0.72 -10.09 29.69
N LEU A 285 0.23 -9.20 29.33
CA LEU A 285 1.01 -9.29 28.09
C LEU A 285 1.73 -10.64 27.96
N ALA A 286 2.19 -11.27 29.04
CA ALA A 286 2.82 -12.59 28.98
C ALA A 286 1.83 -13.74 28.72
N SER A 287 0.56 -13.53 29.07
CA SER A 287 -0.53 -14.52 28.90
C SER A 287 -1.27 -14.40 27.56
N ARG A 288 -1.15 -13.24 26.89
CA ARG A 288 -1.84 -12.89 25.64
C ARG A 288 -0.85 -12.78 24.49
N SER A 289 -1.33 -12.72 23.25
CA SER A 289 -0.46 -12.54 22.09
C SER A 289 -1.22 -11.96 20.90
N SER A 290 -0.48 -11.26 20.04
CA SER A 290 -0.92 -10.87 18.69
C SER A 290 -0.95 -12.02 17.68
N VAL A 291 -0.29 -13.13 18.00
CA VAL A 291 -0.18 -14.35 17.19
C VAL A 291 -0.52 -15.58 18.04
N PRO A 292 -1.79 -15.69 18.51
CA PRO A 292 -2.20 -16.75 19.43
C PRO A 292 -2.03 -18.17 18.86
N HIS A 293 -1.96 -18.30 17.53
CA HIS A 293 -1.73 -19.56 16.84
C HIS A 293 -0.26 -20.01 16.84
N VAL A 294 0.68 -19.14 17.20
CA VAL A 294 2.12 -19.45 17.27
C VAL A 294 2.56 -19.63 18.71
N VAL A 295 2.41 -18.58 19.53
CA VAL A 295 2.90 -18.59 20.91
C VAL A 295 2.25 -17.48 21.74
N ARG A 296 2.15 -17.69 23.06
CA ARG A 296 1.77 -16.63 24.01
C ARG A 296 2.90 -15.62 24.23
N GLY A 297 2.56 -14.39 24.61
CA GLY A 297 3.50 -13.35 24.95
C GLY A 297 4.18 -12.64 23.78
N ARG A 298 3.80 -12.95 22.53
CA ARG A 298 4.45 -12.38 21.34
C ARG A 298 3.63 -11.27 20.68
N TYR A 299 4.28 -10.15 20.42
CA TYR A 299 3.70 -8.96 19.81
C TYR A 299 4.54 -8.46 18.64
N PHE A 300 3.90 -8.14 17.53
CA PHE A 300 4.55 -7.58 16.35
C PHE A 300 4.13 -6.13 16.12
N HIS A 301 5.08 -5.32 15.67
CA HIS A 301 4.82 -3.93 15.25
C HIS A 301 5.66 -3.60 14.03
N ARG A 302 5.06 -2.84 13.11
CA ARG A 302 5.79 -2.15 12.04
C ARG A 302 6.20 -0.78 12.57
N VAL A 303 7.49 -0.43 12.50
CA VAL A 303 8.03 0.73 13.26
C VAL A 303 8.75 1.78 12.40
N ASP A 304 8.79 1.62 11.08
CA ASP A 304 9.54 2.46 10.14
C ASP A 304 9.09 3.92 10.08
N ASP A 305 7.80 4.19 9.85
CA ASP A 305 7.25 5.55 9.71
C ASP A 305 6.49 6.00 10.96
N ILE A 306 5.40 5.32 11.25
CA ILE A 306 4.60 5.44 12.48
C ILE A 306 4.50 4.03 13.02
N VAL A 307 4.60 3.87 14.34
CA VAL A 307 4.45 2.54 14.94
C VAL A 307 3.01 2.06 14.76
N ARG A 308 2.85 0.99 13.98
CA ARG A 308 1.57 0.32 13.72
C ARG A 308 1.59 -1.06 14.38
N PRO A 309 0.62 -1.38 15.25
CA PRO A 309 0.49 -2.74 15.77
C PRO A 309 0.19 -3.70 14.62
N ALA A 310 0.85 -4.85 14.64
CA ALA A 310 0.65 -5.94 13.70
C ALA A 310 0.21 -7.21 14.44
N GLY A 311 -0.32 -8.19 13.69
CA GLY A 311 -1.04 -9.32 14.27
C GLY A 311 -2.44 -8.93 14.71
N CYS A 312 -3.06 -9.77 15.54
CA CYS A 312 -4.44 -9.57 15.97
C CYS A 312 -4.55 -8.90 17.34
N SER A 313 -5.59 -8.12 17.52
CA SER A 313 -5.97 -7.56 18.83
C SER A 313 -7.50 -7.58 18.98
N ASN A 314 -8.00 -7.67 20.20
CA ASN A 314 -9.44 -7.72 20.48
C ASN A 314 -10.06 -6.33 20.76
N LYS A 315 -9.41 -5.24 20.33
CA LYS A 315 -9.93 -3.88 20.56
C LYS A 315 -10.48 -3.24 19.28
N THR A 316 -11.73 -2.80 19.37
CA THR A 316 -12.50 -2.13 18.33
C THR A 316 -11.84 -0.86 17.78
N GLY A 317 -12.06 -0.66 16.48
CA GLY A 317 -11.42 0.36 15.63
C GLY A 317 -11.63 1.80 16.13
N GLY A 318 -10.57 2.61 15.99
CA GLY A 318 -10.58 4.04 16.26
C GLY A 318 -9.23 4.61 16.72
N THR A 319 -8.37 3.80 17.34
CA THR A 319 -7.05 4.27 17.81
C THR A 319 -5.95 4.11 16.76
N PHE A 320 -5.93 3.00 16.00
CA PHE A 320 -5.00 2.77 14.89
C PHE A 320 -5.73 2.18 13.69
N PRO A 321 -5.33 2.55 12.46
CA PRO A 321 -5.88 1.94 11.26
C PRO A 321 -5.44 0.47 11.14
N LEU A 322 -6.25 -0.33 10.47
CA LEU A 322 -5.89 -1.68 10.02
C LEU A 322 -4.54 -1.67 9.28
N LEU A 323 -3.71 -2.67 9.54
CA LEU A 323 -2.53 -2.90 8.71
C LEU A 323 -2.97 -3.71 7.49
N ILE A 324 -2.90 -3.07 6.32
CA ILE A 324 -3.31 -3.63 5.03
C ILE A 324 -2.11 -3.67 4.10
N TYR A 325 -1.94 -4.80 3.40
CA TYR A 325 -0.88 -4.95 2.41
C TYR A 325 -1.37 -5.71 1.16
N PRO A 326 -1.09 -5.23 -0.06
CA PRO A 326 -0.60 -3.88 -0.35
C PRO A 326 -1.65 -2.82 0.03
N ASN A 327 -1.18 -1.65 0.46
CA ASN A 327 -2.04 -0.51 0.78
C ASN A 327 -2.31 0.40 -0.43
N ILE A 328 -1.62 0.16 -1.55
CA ILE A 328 -1.84 0.80 -2.85
C ILE A 328 -2.26 -0.31 -3.82
N VAL A 329 -3.40 -0.15 -4.48
CA VAL A 329 -3.99 -1.15 -5.38
C VAL A 329 -4.55 -0.51 -6.63
N THR A 330 -4.60 -1.27 -7.72
CA THR A 330 -5.25 -0.81 -8.96
C THR A 330 -6.77 -0.66 -8.77
N MET A 331 -7.33 0.41 -9.33
CA MET A 331 -8.77 0.66 -9.38
C MET A 331 -9.55 -0.41 -10.17
N LEU A 332 -8.85 -1.19 -11.01
CA LEU A 332 -9.45 -2.32 -11.72
C LEU A 332 -9.80 -3.48 -10.78
N GLY A 333 -9.33 -3.44 -9.53
CA GLY A 333 -9.53 -4.52 -8.57
C GLY A 333 -8.95 -5.82 -9.07
N GLU A 334 -9.58 -6.94 -8.71
CA GLU A 334 -9.14 -8.30 -9.07
C GLU A 334 -7.75 -8.64 -8.54
N THR A 335 -7.41 -8.02 -7.41
CA THR A 335 -6.18 -8.22 -6.64
C THR A 335 -6.53 -8.63 -5.21
N LYS A 336 -5.58 -9.30 -4.54
CA LYS A 336 -5.73 -9.73 -3.15
C LYS A 336 -5.01 -8.78 -2.20
N VAL A 337 -5.62 -8.50 -1.05
CA VAL A 337 -5.01 -7.72 0.04
C VAL A 337 -5.06 -8.52 1.33
N ASP A 338 -3.97 -8.51 2.08
CA ASP A 338 -3.85 -9.11 3.40
C ASP A 338 -4.13 -8.05 4.47
N VAL A 339 -4.87 -8.43 5.51
CA VAL A 339 -5.36 -7.53 6.55
C VAL A 339 -5.06 -8.12 7.93
N ASN A 340 -4.44 -7.32 8.81
CA ASN A 340 -4.42 -7.55 10.25
C ASN A 340 -5.42 -6.63 10.95
N GLY A 341 -6.12 -7.15 11.96
CA GLY A 341 -7.04 -6.38 12.78
C GLY A 341 -7.51 -7.18 13.99
N MET A 342 -8.76 -7.64 13.95
CA MET A 342 -9.31 -8.53 14.98
C MET A 342 -8.71 -9.93 14.93
N CYS A 343 -8.73 -10.63 16.07
CA CYS A 343 -8.41 -12.05 16.10
C CYS A 343 -9.53 -12.85 15.40
N LEU A 344 -9.16 -13.63 14.40
CA LEU A 344 -10.06 -14.28 13.46
C LEU A 344 -10.45 -15.67 13.94
N ASN A 345 -11.72 -16.00 13.78
CA ASN A 345 -12.23 -17.35 14.00
C ASN A 345 -12.50 -18.04 12.64
N PRO A 346 -11.86 -19.17 12.33
CA PRO A 346 -12.10 -19.94 11.10
C PRO A 346 -13.56 -20.33 10.84
N ALA A 347 -14.39 -20.41 11.89
CA ALA A 347 -15.82 -20.73 11.78
C ALA A 347 -16.70 -19.55 11.29
N VAL A 348 -16.16 -18.33 11.27
CA VAL A 348 -16.90 -17.10 10.93
C VAL A 348 -16.40 -16.56 9.60
N THR A 349 -17.32 -16.09 8.75
CA THR A 349 -16.96 -15.40 7.51
C THR A 349 -16.75 -13.90 7.76
N TYR A 350 -15.69 -13.34 7.19
CA TYR A 350 -15.36 -11.92 7.31
C TYR A 350 -15.44 -11.23 5.96
N VAL A 351 -15.80 -9.95 5.99
CA VAL A 351 -15.89 -9.09 4.81
C VAL A 351 -15.15 -7.78 5.05
N LEU A 352 -14.59 -7.24 3.97
CA LEU A 352 -14.00 -5.92 3.95
C LEU A 352 -14.92 -4.98 3.14
N MET A 353 -15.59 -4.06 3.82
CA MET A 353 -16.49 -3.11 3.19
C MET A 353 -15.75 -1.84 2.79
N ILE A 354 -15.92 -1.39 1.55
CA ILE A 354 -15.22 -0.23 0.98
C ILE A 354 -16.24 0.90 0.87
N GLU A 355 -15.97 2.04 1.53
CA GLU A 355 -16.88 3.19 1.65
C GLU A 355 -18.33 2.82 2.05
N GLN A 356 -18.52 1.72 2.79
CA GLN A 356 -19.84 1.17 3.16
C GLN A 356 -20.75 0.81 1.97
N ARG A 357 -20.18 0.63 0.76
CA ARG A 357 -20.94 0.33 -0.46
C ARG A 357 -20.61 -1.04 -1.03
N GLN A 358 -19.34 -1.27 -1.33
CA GLN A 358 -18.88 -2.51 -1.95
C GLN A 358 -18.27 -3.43 -0.91
N MET A 359 -18.46 -4.74 -1.06
CA MET A 359 -17.92 -5.74 -0.14
C MET A 359 -16.91 -6.63 -0.86
N ALA A 360 -15.74 -6.78 -0.26
CA ALA A 360 -14.73 -7.75 -0.64
C ALA A 360 -14.85 -9.00 0.26
N LYS A 361 -14.89 -10.19 -0.36
CA LYS A 361 -14.90 -11.47 0.35
C LYS A 361 -13.50 -11.74 0.91
N CYS A 362 -13.41 -12.17 2.17
CA CYS A 362 -12.15 -12.51 2.82
C CYS A 362 -12.06 -13.99 3.20
N GLU A 363 -10.88 -14.56 3.03
CA GLU A 363 -10.50 -15.91 3.44
C GLU A 363 -9.50 -15.82 4.60
N ILE A 364 -9.68 -16.65 5.62
CA ILE A 364 -8.82 -16.64 6.80
C ILE A 364 -7.60 -17.52 6.51
N LEU A 365 -6.41 -16.93 6.58
CA LEU A 365 -5.16 -17.67 6.38
C LEU A 365 -4.65 -18.25 7.71
N ASN A 366 -4.80 -17.46 8.78
CA ASN A 366 -4.54 -17.86 10.15
C ASN A 366 -5.34 -16.94 11.09
N PRO A 367 -5.38 -17.21 12.42
CA PRO A 367 -6.12 -16.36 13.37
C PRO A 367 -5.69 -14.88 13.44
N SER A 368 -4.61 -14.47 12.77
CA SER A 368 -4.12 -13.09 12.75
C SER A 368 -4.25 -12.39 11.39
N ILE A 369 -4.37 -13.12 10.28
CA ILE A 369 -4.34 -12.60 8.91
C ILE A 369 -5.54 -13.12 8.11
N ALA A 370 -6.28 -12.20 7.51
CA ALA A 370 -7.29 -12.49 6.49
C ALA A 370 -6.82 -11.95 5.13
N ARG A 371 -7.07 -12.71 4.05
CA ARG A 371 -6.85 -12.30 2.67
C ARG A 371 -8.18 -11.95 2.01
N CYS A 372 -8.34 -10.70 1.59
CA CYS A 372 -9.55 -10.21 0.95
C CYS A 372 -9.34 -10.00 -0.55
N THR A 373 -10.29 -10.45 -1.37
CA THR A 373 -10.30 -10.21 -2.81
C THR A 373 -11.07 -8.92 -3.11
N LEU A 374 -10.39 -7.92 -3.68
CA LEU A 374 -11.00 -6.63 -3.99
C LEU A 374 -11.82 -6.68 -5.28
N PRO A 375 -13.07 -6.16 -5.28
CA PRO A 375 -13.84 -5.97 -6.50
C PRO A 375 -13.30 -4.81 -7.34
N LYS A 376 -13.72 -4.73 -8.60
CA LYS A 376 -13.49 -3.57 -9.46
C LYS A 376 -14.32 -2.36 -8.97
N ILE A 377 -13.65 -1.25 -8.69
CA ILE A 377 -14.29 -0.02 -8.16
C ILE A 377 -14.30 1.10 -9.21
N LEU A 378 -13.28 1.15 -10.07
CA LEU A 378 -13.02 2.22 -11.06
C LEU A 378 -12.81 3.63 -10.47
N ASP A 379 -12.94 3.78 -9.15
CA ASP A 379 -12.67 5.02 -8.42
C ASP A 379 -11.20 5.08 -8.00
N TRP A 380 -10.67 6.29 -7.83
CA TRP A 380 -9.28 6.55 -7.43
C TRP A 380 -9.20 7.31 -6.09
N GLY A 381 -8.02 7.28 -5.48
CA GLY A 381 -7.73 7.97 -4.23
C GLY A 381 -7.90 7.09 -3.00
N THR A 382 -7.77 7.70 -1.83
CA THR A 382 -7.85 6.99 -0.55
C THR A 382 -9.29 6.64 -0.21
N LYS A 383 -9.55 5.36 0.00
CA LYS A 383 -10.85 4.80 0.38
C LYS A 383 -10.78 4.22 1.79
N THR A 384 -11.77 4.59 2.60
CA THR A 384 -11.93 4.03 3.95
C THR A 384 -12.55 2.65 3.84
N VAL A 385 -11.94 1.67 4.50
CA VAL A 385 -12.41 0.29 4.54
C VAL A 385 -12.77 -0.14 5.96
N TYR A 386 -13.78 -0.98 6.07
CA TYR A 386 -14.31 -1.49 7.33
C TYR A 386 -14.23 -3.01 7.33
N PHE A 387 -13.45 -3.57 8.23
CA PHE A 387 -13.28 -5.02 8.38
C PHE A 387 -14.13 -5.53 9.53
N GLN A 388 -15.04 -6.46 9.23
CA GLN A 388 -16.00 -7.02 10.19
C GLN A 388 -16.52 -8.40 9.77
N PRO A 389 -17.11 -9.18 10.71
CA PRO A 389 -17.86 -10.39 10.39
C PRO A 389 -19.02 -10.10 9.41
N GLN A 390 -19.32 -11.05 8.54
CA GLN A 390 -20.42 -10.93 7.58
C GLN A 390 -21.80 -10.88 8.24
N SER A 391 -21.95 -11.52 9.40
CA SER A 391 -23.17 -11.45 10.24
C SER A 391 -23.43 -10.04 10.81
N GLY A 392 -22.55 -9.08 10.54
CA GLY A 392 -22.53 -7.79 11.20
C GLY A 392 -21.90 -7.89 12.60
N LEU A 393 -21.72 -6.73 13.20
CA LEU A 393 -21.27 -6.58 14.58
C LEU A 393 -22.50 -6.37 15.48
N SER A 394 -22.44 -6.86 16.72
CA SER A 394 -23.44 -6.48 17.73
C SER A 394 -23.38 -4.95 17.97
N ASN A 395 -24.46 -4.34 18.47
CA ASN A 395 -24.59 -2.87 18.59
C ASN A 395 -23.43 -2.17 19.34
N ASP A 396 -22.64 -2.89 20.14
CA ASP A 396 -21.50 -2.35 20.90
C ASP A 396 -20.12 -2.52 20.21
N GLU A 397 -20.03 -3.32 19.16
CA GLU A 397 -18.76 -3.59 18.47
C GLU A 397 -18.61 -2.70 17.21
N LYS A 398 -17.57 -1.87 17.19
CA LYS A 398 -17.23 -1.05 16.01
C LYS A 398 -16.33 -1.83 15.05
N ALA A 399 -16.60 -1.67 13.75
CA ALA A 399 -15.76 -2.22 12.70
C ALA A 399 -14.33 -1.67 12.79
N TYR A 400 -13.36 -2.49 12.38
CA TYR A 400 -11.99 -2.01 12.29
C TYR A 400 -11.86 -1.16 11.02
N ILE A 401 -11.26 0.02 11.17
CA ILE A 401 -11.16 0.99 10.08
C ILE A 401 -9.76 0.93 9.50
N GLY A 402 -9.65 0.90 8.18
CA GLY A 402 -8.40 0.99 7.44
C GLY A 402 -8.52 1.93 6.25
N PHE A 403 -7.40 2.14 5.57
CA PHE A 403 -7.34 2.98 4.36
C PHE A 403 -6.59 2.24 3.25
N ILE A 404 -7.18 2.23 2.06
CA ILE A 404 -6.57 1.67 0.85
C ILE A 404 -6.53 2.78 -0.20
N TYR A 405 -5.40 2.94 -0.87
CA TYR A 405 -5.24 3.91 -1.96
C TYR A 405 -5.44 3.23 -3.31
N PHE A 406 -6.52 3.60 -4.01
CA PHE A 406 -6.81 3.09 -5.35
C PHE A 406 -6.16 3.99 -6.40
N VAL A 407 -5.42 3.39 -7.33
CA VAL A 407 -4.70 4.12 -8.38
C VAL A 407 -5.09 3.61 -9.78
N PRO A 408 -5.05 4.47 -10.80
CA PRO A 408 -5.19 4.00 -12.17
C PRO A 408 -4.03 3.04 -12.53
N PRO A 409 -4.23 2.09 -13.47
CA PRO A 409 -3.21 1.11 -13.86
C PRO A 409 -1.88 1.73 -14.36
N THR A 410 -1.93 3.00 -14.78
CA THR A 410 -0.79 3.79 -15.22
C THR A 410 0.17 4.17 -14.09
N LEU A 411 -0.34 4.28 -12.86
CA LEU A 411 0.39 4.72 -11.67
C LEU A 411 0.57 3.60 -10.62
N ASP A 412 0.10 2.39 -10.91
CA ASP A 412 0.20 1.26 -10.00
C ASP A 412 1.66 0.79 -9.83
N PRO A 413 2.26 0.89 -8.63
CA PRO A 413 3.61 0.40 -8.37
C PRO A 413 3.68 -1.13 -8.26
N MET A 414 2.55 -1.81 -8.05
CA MET A 414 2.44 -3.27 -7.91
C MET A 414 2.00 -3.95 -9.22
N ARG A 415 2.01 -3.21 -10.34
CA ARG A 415 1.66 -3.70 -11.67
C ARG A 415 2.60 -4.80 -12.15
N LEU A 416 2.15 -5.56 -13.15
CA LEU A 416 3.01 -6.43 -13.94
C LEU A 416 4.04 -5.56 -14.68
N ASP A 417 5.33 -5.83 -14.45
CA ASP A 417 6.44 -5.14 -15.11
C ASP A 417 6.63 -5.73 -16.51
N ILE A 418 6.48 -4.89 -17.54
CA ILE A 418 6.54 -5.25 -18.96
C ILE A 418 7.76 -4.64 -19.66
N GLY A 419 8.79 -4.29 -18.87
CA GLY A 419 9.98 -3.62 -19.36
C GLY A 419 9.71 -2.16 -19.74
N ASP A 420 10.43 -1.69 -20.76
CA ASP A 420 10.24 -0.34 -21.28
C ASP A 420 8.88 -0.22 -21.97
N ILE A 421 7.97 0.56 -21.38
CA ILE A 421 6.63 0.77 -21.90
C ILE A 421 6.65 1.43 -23.29
N HIS A 422 7.68 2.20 -23.65
CA HIS A 422 7.76 2.90 -24.94
C HIS A 422 7.97 1.95 -26.12
N SER A 423 8.67 0.86 -25.88
CA SER A 423 8.86 -0.19 -26.89
C SER A 423 7.54 -0.75 -27.42
N TRP A 424 6.48 -0.79 -26.58
CA TRP A 424 5.13 -1.23 -26.95
C TRP A 424 4.35 -0.27 -27.84
N TYR A 425 4.85 0.97 -28.00
CA TYR A 425 4.27 1.99 -28.87
C TYR A 425 5.10 2.24 -30.12
N LEU A 426 6.19 1.51 -30.34
CA LEU A 426 6.94 1.56 -31.59
C LEU A 426 6.21 0.78 -32.67
N ASN A 427 6.35 1.19 -33.93
CA ASN A 427 5.77 0.49 -35.08
C ASN A 427 6.87 0.21 -36.12
N PRO A 428 7.35 -1.05 -36.27
CA PRO A 428 6.93 -2.23 -35.50
C PRO A 428 7.54 -2.21 -34.08
N PRO A 429 6.88 -2.82 -33.09
CA PRO A 429 7.50 -3.03 -31.78
C PRO A 429 8.62 -4.08 -31.86
N PRO A 430 9.56 -4.10 -30.91
CA PRO A 430 10.55 -5.17 -30.80
C PRO A 430 9.89 -6.55 -30.69
N ASN A 431 10.34 -7.53 -31.48
CA ASN A 431 9.73 -8.86 -31.47
C ASN A 431 9.82 -9.55 -30.10
N GLN A 432 10.89 -9.30 -29.34
CA GLN A 432 11.09 -9.87 -28.01
C GLN A 432 10.80 -8.83 -26.92
N MET A 433 9.77 -9.11 -26.12
CA MET A 433 9.39 -8.31 -24.96
C MET A 433 9.74 -9.04 -23.67
N ARG A 434 10.06 -8.28 -22.62
CA ARG A 434 10.37 -8.84 -21.29
C ARG A 434 9.21 -8.60 -20.35
N ILE A 435 8.87 -9.62 -19.58
CA ILE A 435 7.90 -9.53 -18.49
C ILE A 435 8.56 -9.96 -17.19
N LYS A 436 8.14 -9.35 -16.08
CA LYS A 436 8.74 -9.57 -14.78
C LYS A 436 7.69 -9.59 -13.67
N TRP A 437 7.75 -10.60 -12.81
CA TRP A 437 6.87 -10.73 -11.66
C TRP A 437 7.57 -11.42 -10.48
N TYR A 438 7.03 -11.29 -9.28
CA TYR A 438 7.49 -12.05 -8.12
C TYR A 438 6.63 -13.30 -7.92
N PRO A 439 7.23 -14.49 -7.74
CA PRO A 439 6.48 -15.74 -7.59
C PRO A 439 5.47 -15.72 -6.45
N ARG A 440 5.81 -15.03 -5.35
CA ARG A 440 4.99 -14.91 -4.15
C ARG A 440 3.63 -14.23 -4.35
N ASN A 441 3.45 -13.53 -5.47
CA ASN A 441 2.18 -12.86 -5.80
C ASN A 441 1.10 -13.87 -6.24
N PHE A 442 1.47 -15.11 -6.55
CA PHE A 442 0.55 -16.16 -7.00
C PHE A 442 0.64 -17.36 -6.06
N THR A 443 -0.44 -17.64 -5.34
CA THR A 443 -0.56 -18.81 -4.45
C THR A 443 -1.75 -19.66 -4.83
N SER A 444 -1.57 -20.98 -4.88
CA SER A 444 -2.63 -21.96 -5.11
C SER A 444 -3.56 -22.06 -3.89
N PRO A 445 -4.88 -21.86 -4.06
CA PRO A 445 -5.82 -22.03 -2.96
C PRO A 445 -6.09 -23.52 -2.63
N HIS A 446 -5.79 -24.45 -3.54
CA HIS A 446 -6.24 -25.85 -3.45
C HIS A 446 -5.35 -26.80 -2.64
N ILE A 447 -4.17 -26.36 -2.18
CA ILE A 447 -3.26 -27.18 -1.36
C ILE A 447 -3.54 -27.00 0.15
N VAL A 448 -4.42 -26.06 0.50
CA VAL A 448 -4.79 -25.76 1.89
C VAL A 448 -5.82 -26.78 2.37
N GLY A 449 -5.37 -27.86 2.99
CA GLY A 449 -6.23 -28.77 3.74
C GLY A 449 -7.05 -28.00 4.77
N THR A 450 -8.33 -28.37 4.91
CA THR A 450 -9.29 -27.77 5.85
C THR A 450 -8.70 -27.65 7.26
N GLY A 451 -8.31 -26.43 7.67
CA GLY A 451 -7.97 -26.07 9.05
C GLY A 451 -6.48 -25.91 9.38
N GLY A 452 -5.55 -26.12 8.45
CA GLY A 452 -4.12 -25.86 8.66
C GLY A 452 -3.72 -24.41 8.38
N ALA A 453 -2.85 -23.82 9.20
CA ALA A 453 -2.24 -22.53 8.89
C ALA A 453 -1.38 -22.66 7.61
N ILE A 454 -1.50 -21.70 6.69
CA ILE A 454 -0.72 -21.72 5.43
C ILE A 454 0.77 -21.59 5.76
N ASN A 455 1.55 -22.59 5.37
CA ASN A 455 3.00 -22.53 5.46
C ASN A 455 3.58 -21.88 4.19
N TYR A 456 3.94 -20.61 4.27
CA TYR A 456 4.54 -19.85 3.17
C TYR A 456 5.93 -20.34 2.73
N PHE A 457 6.55 -21.27 3.47
CA PHE A 457 7.82 -21.91 3.11
C PHE A 457 7.65 -23.16 2.27
N ASP A 458 6.42 -23.67 2.15
CA ASP A 458 6.16 -24.78 1.26
C ASP A 458 6.10 -24.27 -0.18
N ASP A 459 7.13 -24.56 -0.96
CA ASP A 459 7.25 -24.10 -2.34
C ASP A 459 6.11 -24.60 -3.24
N THR A 460 5.40 -25.66 -2.84
CA THR A 460 4.24 -26.18 -3.59
C THR A 460 3.07 -25.19 -3.65
N ILE A 461 2.93 -24.30 -2.67
CA ILE A 461 1.85 -23.30 -2.69
C ILE A 461 2.02 -22.31 -3.85
N TYR A 462 3.24 -22.14 -4.35
CA TYR A 462 3.54 -21.24 -5.45
C TYR A 462 3.55 -21.92 -6.81
N SER A 463 3.45 -23.26 -6.86
CA SER A 463 3.40 -24.00 -8.13
C SER A 463 2.04 -23.83 -8.79
N VAL A 464 1.90 -22.75 -9.57
CA VAL A 464 0.69 -22.38 -10.30
C VAL A 464 1.04 -22.14 -11.76
N THR A 465 0.24 -22.68 -12.68
CA THR A 465 0.39 -22.38 -14.10
C THR A 465 -0.32 -21.06 -14.42
N LEU A 466 0.43 -20.11 -14.98
CA LEU A 466 -0.02 -18.75 -15.27
C LEU A 466 -0.21 -18.56 -16.78
N GLY A 467 -1.29 -17.89 -17.18
CA GLY A 467 -1.52 -17.41 -18.53
C GLY A 467 -1.29 -15.91 -18.62
N LEU A 468 -0.60 -15.47 -19.67
CA LEU A 468 -0.48 -14.07 -20.03
C LEU A 468 -1.61 -13.71 -21.02
N TYR A 469 -2.55 -12.90 -20.58
CA TYR A 469 -3.74 -12.52 -21.35
C TYR A 469 -3.67 -11.07 -21.82
N VAL A 470 -4.23 -10.80 -23.01
CA VAL A 470 -4.49 -9.44 -23.49
C VAL A 470 -5.95 -9.10 -23.23
N VAL A 471 -6.17 -8.00 -22.50
CA VAL A 471 -7.52 -7.47 -22.23
C VAL A 471 -7.69 -6.14 -22.94
N GLY A 472 -8.59 -6.08 -23.91
CA GLY A 472 -8.95 -4.86 -24.62
C GLY A 472 -9.91 -3.99 -23.82
N TYR A 473 -9.75 -2.67 -23.92
CA TYR A 473 -10.65 -1.69 -23.31
C TYR A 473 -11.31 -0.79 -24.37
N LYS A 474 -12.60 -0.54 -24.22
CA LYS A 474 -13.33 0.49 -24.96
C LYS A 474 -14.50 1.04 -24.14
N GLU A 475 -14.99 2.22 -24.50
CA GLU A 475 -16.23 2.77 -23.97
C GLU A 475 -17.31 2.63 -25.04
N ALA A 476 -18.38 1.90 -24.74
CA ALA A 476 -19.44 1.63 -25.71
C ALA A 476 -20.82 1.83 -25.10
N GLN A 477 -21.78 2.18 -25.96
CA GLN A 477 -23.17 2.36 -25.57
C GLN A 477 -23.74 1.04 -25.03
N ASN A 478 -24.36 1.13 -23.86
CA ASN A 478 -25.20 0.08 -23.32
C ASN A 478 -26.65 0.53 -23.44
N ASP A 479 -27.42 -0.18 -24.27
CA ASP A 479 -28.81 0.18 -24.59
C ASP A 479 -29.76 0.01 -23.42
N ASP A 480 -29.48 -0.94 -22.51
CA ASP A 480 -30.28 -1.16 -21.30
C ASP A 480 -30.17 0.03 -20.34
N LEU A 481 -28.96 0.58 -20.21
CA LEU A 481 -28.66 1.70 -19.32
C LEU A 481 -28.75 3.06 -20.03
N ARG A 482 -28.93 3.07 -21.36
CA ARG A 482 -28.90 4.26 -22.24
C ARG A 482 -27.69 5.17 -21.98
N LYS A 483 -26.55 4.58 -21.61
CA LYS A 483 -25.31 5.30 -21.33
C LYS A 483 -24.12 4.51 -21.86
N PHE A 484 -23.04 5.23 -22.16
CA PHE A 484 -21.76 4.61 -22.46
C PHE A 484 -21.15 4.04 -21.17
N VAL A 485 -20.65 2.81 -21.24
CA VAL A 485 -20.02 2.12 -20.11
C VAL A 485 -18.65 1.58 -20.52
N PRO A 486 -17.69 1.51 -19.58
CA PRO A 486 -16.42 0.86 -19.82
C PRO A 486 -16.62 -0.64 -20.05
N GLN A 487 -16.09 -1.14 -21.16
CA GLN A 487 -16.11 -2.55 -21.53
C GLN A 487 -14.69 -3.11 -21.54
N HIS A 488 -14.49 -4.22 -20.83
CA HIS A 488 -13.24 -4.97 -20.79
C HIS A 488 -13.47 -6.33 -21.43
N ARG A 489 -12.63 -6.73 -22.38
CA ARG A 489 -12.78 -8.01 -23.08
C ARG A 489 -11.44 -8.72 -23.20
N VAL A 490 -11.39 -10.00 -22.80
CA VAL A 490 -10.23 -10.85 -23.05
C VAL A 490 -10.16 -11.15 -24.54
N LEU A 491 -9.06 -10.78 -25.18
CA LEU A 491 -8.88 -10.92 -26.64
C LEU A 491 -8.13 -12.21 -26.99
N ALA A 492 -7.02 -12.47 -26.30
CA ALA A 492 -6.14 -13.60 -26.57
C ALA A 492 -5.30 -13.96 -25.33
N ARG A 493 -4.81 -15.20 -25.30
CA ARG A 493 -3.70 -15.65 -24.45
C ARG A 493 -2.43 -15.72 -25.28
N LEU A 494 -1.41 -15.01 -24.81
CA LEU A 494 -0.12 -14.87 -25.48
C LEU A 494 0.80 -16.06 -25.18
N ALA A 495 0.98 -16.36 -23.90
CA ALA A 495 1.87 -17.40 -23.43
C ALA A 495 1.35 -18.05 -22.17
N THR A 496 1.84 -19.26 -21.92
CA THR A 496 1.70 -19.97 -20.65
C THR A 496 3.06 -20.09 -19.96
N TYR A 497 3.10 -19.72 -18.68
CA TYR A 497 4.30 -19.80 -17.83
C TYR A 497 4.04 -20.69 -16.63
N GLN A 498 5.08 -21.37 -16.16
CA GLN A 498 5.03 -22.10 -14.90
C GLN A 498 5.60 -21.22 -13.78
N ASN A 499 4.79 -20.91 -12.77
CA ASN A 499 5.30 -20.26 -11.58
C ASN A 499 6.14 -21.28 -10.80
N ARG A 500 7.40 -20.92 -10.55
CA ARG A 500 8.37 -21.74 -9.83
C ARG A 500 8.96 -20.92 -8.69
N VAL A 501 9.22 -21.58 -7.58
CA VAL A 501 9.93 -20.98 -6.45
C VAL A 501 11.14 -21.85 -6.15
N ASP A 502 12.29 -21.21 -6.16
CA ASP A 502 13.53 -21.69 -5.57
C ASP A 502 14.01 -20.64 -4.56
N ASP A 503 15.02 -20.97 -3.75
CA ASP A 503 15.53 -20.05 -2.72
C ASP A 503 16.05 -18.72 -3.31
N THR A 504 16.44 -18.69 -4.59
CA THR A 504 16.92 -17.47 -5.26
C THR A 504 15.78 -16.59 -5.76
N LEU A 505 14.72 -17.19 -6.31
CA LEU A 505 13.53 -16.57 -6.88
C LEU A 505 12.48 -16.20 -5.82
N ARG A 506 12.63 -16.66 -4.58
CA ARG A 506 11.78 -16.22 -3.47
C ARG A 506 11.86 -14.71 -3.25
N TRP A 507 13.08 -14.17 -3.36
CA TRP A 507 13.37 -12.76 -3.13
C TRP A 507 13.65 -11.98 -4.42
N ASN A 508 14.07 -12.67 -5.48
CA ASN A 508 14.27 -12.08 -6.79
C ASN A 508 13.08 -12.31 -7.71
N PRO A 509 12.79 -11.38 -8.63
CA PRO A 509 11.69 -11.55 -9.57
C PRO A 509 12.05 -12.57 -10.66
N ILE A 510 11.05 -13.31 -11.15
CA ILE A 510 11.16 -14.07 -12.40
C ILE A 510 11.13 -13.08 -13.56
N ILE A 511 12.01 -13.30 -14.53
CA ILE A 511 12.07 -12.54 -15.77
C ILE A 511 11.93 -13.53 -16.92
N GLU A 512 10.87 -13.39 -17.71
CA GLU A 512 10.65 -14.19 -18.92
C GLU A 512 10.60 -13.28 -20.16
N THR A 513 10.97 -13.86 -21.29
CA THR A 513 10.88 -13.19 -22.60
C THR A 513 9.76 -13.80 -23.43
N TYR A 514 8.99 -12.94 -24.07
CA TYR A 514 7.89 -13.32 -24.96
C TYR A 514 8.12 -12.82 -26.38
N ASN A 515 7.71 -13.61 -27.38
CA ASN A 515 7.74 -13.20 -28.78
C ASN A 515 6.35 -12.75 -29.26
N LEU A 516 6.23 -11.50 -29.70
CA LEU A 516 4.99 -10.88 -30.17
C LEU A 516 4.39 -11.53 -31.43
N ASP A 517 5.17 -12.29 -32.19
CA ASP A 517 4.72 -12.93 -33.43
C ASP A 517 3.83 -14.17 -33.18
N ARG A 518 3.78 -14.66 -31.94
CA ARG A 518 2.99 -15.82 -31.55
C ARG A 518 1.72 -15.36 -30.82
N VAL A 519 0.66 -16.15 -30.91
CA VAL A 519 -0.50 -16.11 -30.00
C VAL A 519 -0.85 -17.56 -29.71
N ASP A 520 -0.88 -17.95 -28.44
CA ASP A 520 -1.20 -19.33 -28.05
C ASP A 520 -2.67 -19.66 -28.27
N GLU A 521 -3.58 -18.75 -27.91
CA GLU A 521 -5.03 -18.97 -28.06
C GLU A 521 -5.79 -17.66 -28.28
N TRP A 522 -6.71 -17.67 -29.22
CA TRP A 522 -7.63 -16.55 -29.48
C TRP A 522 -8.98 -16.78 -28.81
N TYR A 523 -9.51 -15.76 -28.13
CA TYR A 523 -10.85 -15.76 -27.54
C TYR A 523 -11.86 -14.93 -28.35
N LEU A 524 -11.45 -14.50 -29.55
CA LEU A 524 -12.29 -13.85 -30.55
C LEU A 524 -12.63 -14.85 -31.66
N SER A 525 -13.88 -14.84 -32.12
CA SER A 525 -14.25 -15.51 -33.37
C SER A 525 -13.58 -14.84 -34.58
N SER A 526 -13.48 -15.54 -35.71
CA SER A 526 -12.91 -14.96 -36.95
C SER A 526 -13.68 -13.74 -37.47
N TYR A 527 -14.96 -13.58 -37.11
CA TYR A 527 -15.73 -12.37 -37.41
C TYR A 527 -15.31 -11.21 -36.49
N GLU A 528 -15.24 -11.46 -35.18
CA GLU A 528 -14.85 -10.45 -34.19
C GLU A 528 -13.39 -10.02 -34.38
N MET A 529 -12.51 -10.92 -34.78
CA MET A 529 -11.13 -10.59 -35.13
C MET A 529 -11.05 -9.60 -36.31
N ARG A 530 -11.94 -9.73 -37.29
CA ARG A 530 -11.97 -8.86 -38.48
C ARG A 530 -12.69 -7.52 -38.26
N ASN A 531 -13.69 -7.47 -37.39
CA ASN A 531 -14.53 -6.28 -37.22
C ASN A 531 -14.38 -5.63 -35.84
N ASP A 532 -14.33 -6.42 -34.77
CA ASP A 532 -14.38 -5.92 -33.40
C ASP A 532 -12.99 -5.61 -32.84
N LEU A 533 -11.94 -6.33 -33.25
CA LEU A 533 -10.58 -6.14 -32.73
C LEU A 533 -10.12 -4.69 -32.88
N PHE A 534 -10.43 -4.06 -34.01
CA PHE A 534 -10.05 -2.68 -34.32
C PHE A 534 -10.83 -1.64 -33.48
N THR A 535 -11.96 -2.03 -32.87
CA THR A 535 -12.67 -1.14 -31.93
C THR A 535 -11.91 -0.94 -30.63
N TYR A 536 -10.97 -1.83 -30.30
CA TYR A 536 -10.09 -1.73 -29.14
C TYR A 536 -8.80 -1.01 -29.52
N ARG A 537 -8.75 0.31 -29.30
CA ARG A 537 -7.57 1.16 -29.56
C ARG A 537 -6.37 0.78 -28.68
N PHE A 538 -6.65 0.33 -27.45
CA PHE A 538 -5.64 -0.10 -26.49
C PHE A 538 -6.19 -1.18 -25.55
N GLY A 539 -5.28 -1.76 -24.77
CA GLY A 539 -5.59 -2.75 -23.75
C GLY A 539 -4.51 -2.78 -22.70
N TYR A 540 -4.48 -3.85 -21.91
CA TYR A 540 -3.43 -4.13 -20.94
C TYR A 540 -3.20 -5.63 -20.86
N LEU A 541 -2.04 -6.03 -20.36
CA LEU A 541 -1.73 -7.42 -20.09
C LEU A 541 -2.22 -7.79 -18.68
N LYS A 542 -2.74 -9.01 -18.55
CA LYS A 542 -3.09 -9.60 -17.26
C LYS A 542 -2.41 -10.96 -17.14
N LEU A 543 -1.56 -11.11 -16.12
CA LEU A 543 -0.96 -12.39 -15.75
C LEU A 543 -1.82 -13.01 -14.66
N ALA A 544 -2.47 -14.14 -14.95
CA ALA A 544 -3.42 -14.78 -14.04
C ALA A 544 -3.33 -16.32 -14.13
N PRO A 545 -3.71 -17.05 -13.07
CA PRO A 545 -3.78 -18.51 -13.10
C PRO A 545 -4.67 -19.05 -14.23
N ILE A 546 -4.27 -20.15 -14.84
CA ILE A 546 -5.11 -20.87 -15.81
C ILE A 546 -6.08 -21.75 -15.02
N VAL A 547 -7.37 -21.46 -15.14
CA VAL A 547 -8.42 -22.33 -14.57
C VAL A 547 -8.71 -23.44 -15.58
N PRO A 548 -8.64 -24.73 -15.21
CA PRO A 548 -9.10 -25.80 -16.08
C PRO A 548 -10.60 -25.59 -16.32
N ILE A 549 -10.99 -25.42 -17.58
CA ILE A 549 -12.39 -25.32 -17.98
C ILE A 549 -13.03 -26.66 -17.63
N ASP A 550 -14.00 -26.68 -16.70
CA ASP A 550 -14.71 -27.89 -16.28
C ASP A 550 -15.21 -28.66 -17.51
N GLY A 551 -14.56 -29.78 -17.81
CA GLY A 551 -15.01 -31.00 -18.52
C GLY A 551 -15.78 -30.88 -19.85
N SER A 552 -16.10 -29.68 -20.30
CA SER A 552 -16.78 -29.41 -21.55
C SER A 552 -15.69 -29.18 -22.60
N PRO A 553 -15.63 -29.99 -23.67
CA PRO A 553 -14.71 -29.73 -24.75
C PRO A 553 -14.95 -28.29 -25.19
N ALA A 554 -13.87 -27.49 -25.25
CA ALA A 554 -13.92 -26.13 -25.72
C ALA A 554 -14.59 -26.15 -27.11
N LEU A 555 -15.88 -25.85 -27.16
CA LEU A 555 -16.52 -25.37 -28.36
C LEU A 555 -15.65 -24.18 -28.80
N SER A 556 -15.10 -24.27 -30.01
CA SER A 556 -14.38 -23.17 -30.65
C SER A 556 -15.12 -21.85 -30.38
N GLY A 557 -14.57 -20.99 -29.52
CA GLY A 557 -15.24 -19.78 -29.05
C GLY A 557 -15.87 -19.81 -27.64
N SER A 558 -15.45 -20.72 -26.74
CA SER A 558 -15.77 -20.62 -25.31
C SER A 558 -15.31 -19.25 -24.78
N ARG A 559 -16.27 -18.35 -24.55
CA ARG A 559 -16.02 -16.98 -24.12
C ARG A 559 -15.56 -16.99 -22.66
N ILE A 560 -14.27 -16.83 -22.42
CA ILE A 560 -13.78 -16.48 -21.09
C ILE A 560 -14.27 -15.06 -20.79
N VAL A 561 -15.32 -14.95 -19.99
CA VAL A 561 -15.91 -13.65 -19.61
C VAL A 561 -15.07 -12.97 -18.54
N ASN A 562 -14.64 -13.73 -17.53
CA ASN A 562 -13.87 -13.20 -16.40
C ASN A 562 -12.62 -14.06 -16.15
N LEU A 563 -11.48 -13.40 -16.01
CA LEU A 563 -10.23 -14.04 -15.59
C LEU A 563 -10.12 -14.01 -14.07
N PRO A 564 -9.47 -15.02 -13.43
CA PRO A 564 -9.22 -15.02 -11.99
C PRO A 564 -8.34 -13.84 -11.57
N GLU A 565 -8.16 -13.65 -10.27
CA GLU A 565 -7.31 -12.58 -9.75
C GLU A 565 -5.86 -12.71 -10.26
N GLY A 566 -5.20 -11.59 -10.49
CA GLY A 566 -3.85 -11.59 -11.04
C GLY A 566 -3.21 -10.22 -11.07
N MET A 567 -2.05 -10.13 -11.73
CA MET A 567 -1.32 -8.88 -11.91
C MET A 567 -1.69 -8.23 -13.24
N ILE A 568 -1.91 -6.92 -13.23
CA ILE A 568 -2.29 -6.14 -14.41
C ILE A 568 -1.12 -5.22 -14.80
N SER A 569 -0.83 -5.07 -16.09
CA SER A 569 0.18 -4.13 -16.58
C SER A 569 -0.38 -2.71 -16.75
N ALA A 570 0.51 -1.76 -17.01
CA ALA A 570 0.10 -0.48 -17.57
C ALA A 570 -0.60 -0.66 -18.94
N PRO A 571 -1.43 0.30 -19.37
CA PRO A 571 -2.04 0.28 -20.70
C PRO A 571 -0.98 0.22 -21.81
N ILE A 572 -1.25 -0.54 -22.86
CA ILE A 572 -0.42 -0.69 -24.05
C ILE A 572 -1.27 -0.57 -25.32
N SER A 573 -0.66 -0.15 -26.42
CA SER A 573 -1.31 -0.15 -27.73
C SER A 573 -1.52 -1.58 -28.23
N LEU A 574 -2.62 -1.82 -28.95
CA LEU A 574 -2.94 -3.14 -29.53
C LEU A 574 -2.64 -3.24 -31.03
N HIS A 575 -1.98 -2.24 -31.62
CA HIS A 575 -1.68 -2.22 -33.07
C HIS A 575 -0.87 -3.43 -33.55
N TRP A 576 -0.03 -3.99 -32.69
CA TRP A 576 0.78 -5.18 -32.99
C TRP A 576 -0.05 -6.47 -33.05
N LEU A 577 -1.22 -6.50 -32.41
CA LEU A 577 -2.14 -7.63 -32.40
C LEU A 577 -3.04 -7.64 -33.65
N TRP A 578 -3.05 -6.57 -34.43
CA TRP A 578 -3.84 -6.47 -35.66
C TRP A 578 -3.37 -7.48 -36.70
N THR A 579 -4.29 -8.33 -37.13
CA THR A 579 -4.05 -9.41 -38.10
C THR A 579 -4.29 -8.91 -39.53
N LEU A 580 -3.54 -9.46 -40.49
CA LEU A 580 -3.78 -9.20 -41.89
C LEU A 580 -5.14 -9.82 -42.34
N PRO A 581 -5.84 -9.25 -43.34
CA PRO A 581 -7.19 -9.68 -43.72
C PRO A 581 -7.30 -11.06 -44.38
N THR A 582 -6.20 -11.63 -44.88
CA THR A 582 -6.19 -12.92 -45.59
C THR A 582 -5.84 -14.06 -44.65
N ASP A 583 -6.49 -15.22 -44.83
CA ASP A 583 -6.45 -16.44 -43.98
C ASP A 583 -5.06 -17.10 -43.80
N GLY A 584 -3.96 -16.41 -44.13
CA GLY A 584 -2.61 -16.85 -43.85
C GLY A 584 -2.19 -16.43 -42.44
N ALA A 585 -1.91 -17.41 -41.57
CA ALA A 585 -1.19 -17.15 -40.33
C ALA A 585 0.11 -16.39 -40.65
N PHE A 586 0.35 -15.27 -39.97
CA PHE A 586 1.58 -14.49 -40.09
C PHE A 586 2.78 -15.43 -39.94
N SER A 587 3.56 -15.61 -41.01
CA SER A 587 4.66 -16.58 -41.05
C SER A 587 5.97 -16.00 -40.50
N GLY A 588 5.99 -14.69 -40.21
CA GLY A 588 7.18 -13.96 -39.77
C GLY A 588 8.17 -13.65 -40.88
N ASN A 589 7.81 -13.90 -42.14
CA ASN A 589 8.66 -13.59 -43.28
C ASN A 589 8.83 -12.06 -43.46
N ARG A 590 9.97 -11.64 -44.03
CA ARG A 590 10.29 -10.21 -44.22
C ARG A 590 9.24 -9.45 -45.07
N GLN A 591 8.53 -10.16 -45.95
CA GLN A 591 7.42 -9.62 -46.73
C GLN A 591 6.18 -9.38 -45.85
N ASP A 592 5.78 -10.35 -45.03
CA ASP A 592 4.66 -10.23 -44.09
C ASP A 592 4.85 -9.05 -43.11
N VAL A 593 6.09 -8.82 -42.64
CA VAL A 593 6.41 -7.67 -41.78
C VAL A 593 6.16 -6.35 -42.50
N GLN A 594 6.58 -6.25 -43.77
CA GLN A 594 6.37 -5.04 -44.57
C GLN A 594 4.89 -4.82 -44.89
N GLU A 595 4.15 -5.88 -45.21
CA GLU A 595 2.71 -5.82 -45.44
C GLU A 595 1.95 -5.41 -44.18
N LYS A 596 2.32 -5.96 -43.02
CA LYS A 596 1.76 -5.56 -41.72
C LYS A 596 2.03 -4.09 -41.42
N LEU A 597 3.22 -3.57 -41.74
CA LEU A 597 3.53 -2.16 -41.56
C LEU A 597 2.64 -1.26 -42.41
N VAL A 598 2.46 -1.59 -43.69
CA VAL A 598 1.56 -0.85 -44.60
C VAL A 598 0.12 -0.93 -44.09
N PHE A 599 -0.33 -2.11 -43.68
CA PHE A 599 -1.67 -2.33 -43.14
C PHE A 599 -1.93 -1.51 -41.87
N VAL A 600 -1.00 -1.52 -40.90
CA VAL A 600 -1.11 -0.73 -39.66
C VAL A 600 -1.20 0.76 -39.99
N LYS A 601 -0.42 1.25 -40.96
CA LYS A 601 -0.48 2.65 -41.41
C LYS A 601 -1.84 3.01 -41.99
N GLU A 602 -2.37 2.18 -42.89
CA GLU A 602 -3.68 2.40 -43.50
C GLU A 602 -4.82 2.34 -42.49
N LYS A 603 -4.80 1.35 -41.59
CA LYS A 603 -5.84 1.19 -40.57
C LYS A 603 -5.77 2.30 -39.51
N ALA A 604 -4.58 2.69 -39.08
CA ALA A 604 -4.41 3.84 -38.18
C ALA A 604 -4.93 5.14 -38.80
N ARG A 605 -4.75 5.33 -40.11
CA ARG A 605 -5.31 6.47 -40.84
C ARG A 605 -6.84 6.48 -40.83
N GLU A 606 -7.48 5.34 -41.06
CA GLU A 606 -8.94 5.18 -40.98
C GLU A 606 -9.45 5.51 -39.56
N MET A 607 -8.85 4.90 -38.54
CA MET A 607 -9.23 5.11 -37.14
C MET A 607 -9.00 6.55 -36.67
N CYS A 608 -7.95 7.22 -37.16
CA CYS A 608 -7.71 8.64 -36.90
C CYS A 608 -8.82 9.52 -37.48
N HIS A 609 -9.31 9.20 -38.69
CA HIS A 609 -10.44 9.91 -39.30
C HIS A 609 -11.74 9.68 -38.56
N GLU A 610 -12.02 8.44 -38.15
CA GLU A 610 -13.18 8.10 -37.33
C GLU A 610 -13.15 8.88 -36.01
N TRP A 611 -12.04 8.85 -35.28
CA TRP A 611 -11.89 9.63 -34.06
C TRP A 611 -12.08 11.13 -34.29
N PHE A 612 -11.52 11.70 -35.37
CA PHE A 612 -11.67 13.13 -35.67
C PHE A 612 -13.13 13.53 -35.90
N ASN A 613 -13.92 12.64 -36.49
CA ASN A 613 -15.36 12.82 -36.72
C ASN A 613 -16.15 12.62 -35.43
N GLU A 614 -15.85 11.57 -34.67
CA GLU A 614 -16.44 11.28 -33.35
C GLU A 614 -16.25 12.46 -32.38
N ASP A 615 -14.99 12.90 -32.20
CA ASP A 615 -14.65 14.02 -31.32
C ASP A 615 -15.27 15.34 -31.80
N GLY A 616 -15.48 15.46 -33.12
CA GLY A 616 -16.12 16.61 -33.75
C GLY A 616 -17.63 16.70 -33.59
N ALA A 617 -18.29 15.57 -33.35
CA ALA A 617 -19.72 15.52 -33.05
C ALA A 617 -20.02 15.95 -31.60
N LEU A 618 -19.00 15.94 -30.73
CA LEU A 618 -19.10 16.34 -29.34
C LEU A 618 -18.95 17.87 -29.16
N SER A 619 -19.31 18.35 -27.97
CA SER A 619 -19.11 19.77 -27.62
C SER A 619 -17.62 20.15 -27.66
N ASN A 620 -17.37 21.37 -28.13
CA ASN A 620 -16.04 21.96 -28.12
C ASN A 620 -15.67 22.41 -26.71
N PHE A 621 -14.75 21.68 -26.08
CA PHE A 621 -14.30 21.90 -24.71
C PHE A 621 -13.07 22.81 -24.59
N ILE A 622 -12.40 23.09 -25.72
CA ILE A 622 -11.13 23.81 -25.74
C ILE A 622 -11.30 25.23 -25.20
N ARG A 623 -12.39 25.91 -25.59
CA ARG A 623 -12.67 27.28 -25.12
C ARG A 623 -12.78 27.33 -23.61
N GLU A 624 -13.58 26.43 -23.03
CA GLU A 624 -13.80 26.39 -21.57
C GLU A 624 -12.51 26.01 -20.83
N THR A 625 -11.74 25.09 -21.39
CA THR A 625 -10.45 24.64 -20.82
C THR A 625 -9.43 25.77 -20.79
N GLU A 626 -9.28 26.50 -21.90
CA GLU A 626 -8.34 27.62 -21.99
C GLU A 626 -8.78 28.80 -21.11
N THR A 627 -10.07 29.14 -21.04
CA THR A 627 -10.53 30.28 -20.22
C THR A 627 -10.43 30.01 -18.72
N ASN A 628 -10.66 28.77 -18.29
CA ASN A 628 -10.73 28.45 -16.85
C ASN A 628 -9.46 27.81 -16.29
N ALA A 629 -8.65 27.18 -17.14
CA ALA A 629 -7.40 26.51 -16.79
C ALA A 629 -6.31 26.74 -17.86
N SER A 630 -6.09 28.00 -18.26
CA SER A 630 -4.97 28.38 -19.13
C SER A 630 -3.64 27.98 -18.48
N CYS A 631 -2.73 27.42 -19.27
CA CYS A 631 -1.41 27.03 -18.77
C CYS A 631 -0.58 28.25 -18.37
N PRO A 632 0.19 28.19 -17.27
CA PRO A 632 1.17 29.22 -16.96
C PRO A 632 2.21 29.34 -18.10
N CYS A 633 2.62 30.57 -18.43
CA CYS A 633 3.58 30.78 -19.53
C CYS A 633 4.99 30.27 -19.19
N LYS A 634 5.35 30.24 -17.89
CA LYS A 634 6.64 29.78 -17.39
C LYS A 634 6.48 28.68 -16.35
N GLU A 635 7.45 27.76 -16.32
CA GLU A 635 7.49 26.66 -15.35
C GLU A 635 7.49 27.14 -13.90
N GLU A 636 8.21 28.23 -13.61
CA GLU A 636 8.26 28.82 -12.26
C GLU A 636 6.88 29.26 -11.76
N GLN A 637 5.99 29.71 -12.66
CA GLN A 637 4.62 30.07 -12.32
C GLN A 637 3.81 28.82 -11.96
N ALA A 638 3.99 27.74 -12.73
CA ALA A 638 3.34 26.45 -12.45
C ALA A 638 3.77 25.86 -11.08
N LYS A 639 5.04 26.04 -10.70
CA LYS A 639 5.56 25.62 -9.38
C LYS A 639 4.89 26.33 -8.20
N VAL A 640 4.52 27.60 -8.37
CA VAL A 640 3.90 28.41 -7.32
C VAL A 640 2.38 28.24 -7.29
N ASP A 641 1.77 27.91 -8.43
CA ASP A 641 0.32 27.74 -8.61
C ASP A 641 -0.19 26.35 -8.18
N VAL A 642 0.20 25.98 -6.96
CA VAL A 642 -0.17 24.72 -6.34
C VAL A 642 -1.66 24.78 -5.97
N GLY A 643 -2.45 23.86 -6.53
CA GLY A 643 -3.89 23.74 -6.28
C GLY A 643 -4.72 23.82 -7.55
N ARG A 644 -4.30 24.60 -8.56
CA ARG A 644 -4.83 24.50 -9.92
C ARG A 644 -4.03 23.52 -10.76
N PHE A 645 -2.72 23.56 -10.61
CA PHE A 645 -1.80 22.67 -11.29
C PHE A 645 -1.07 21.80 -10.27
N MET A 646 -0.76 20.59 -10.70
CA MET A 646 0.09 19.65 -9.98
C MET A 646 1.13 19.06 -10.94
N PRO A 647 2.30 18.67 -10.44
CA PRO A 647 3.32 18.00 -11.26
C PRO A 647 2.74 16.75 -11.94
N HIS A 648 2.97 16.59 -13.23
CA HIS A 648 2.44 15.46 -13.98
C HIS A 648 3.16 14.17 -13.53
N PRO A 649 2.46 13.12 -13.05
CA PRO A 649 3.10 11.92 -12.49
C PRO A 649 4.03 11.18 -13.46
N ARG A 650 3.76 11.29 -14.77
CA ARG A 650 4.52 10.62 -15.85
C ARG A 650 5.51 11.52 -16.59
N CYS A 651 5.64 12.79 -16.20
CA CYS A 651 6.61 13.70 -16.80
C CYS A 651 6.85 14.89 -15.85
N SER A 652 7.59 14.65 -14.77
CA SER A 652 8.06 15.71 -13.88
C SER A 652 9.28 15.27 -13.11
N THR A 653 10.29 16.14 -13.06
CA THR A 653 11.53 16.00 -12.28
C THR A 653 11.31 15.88 -10.77
N LEU A 654 10.13 16.28 -10.26
CA LEU A 654 9.77 16.06 -8.85
C LEU A 654 9.63 14.57 -8.51
N PHE A 655 9.33 13.74 -9.50
CA PHE A 655 9.31 12.29 -9.36
C PHE A 655 10.64 11.74 -9.93
N ARG A 656 11.53 11.29 -9.04
CA ARG A 656 13.00 11.16 -9.22
C ARG A 656 13.49 10.20 -10.34
N ASP A 657 12.60 9.52 -11.07
CA ASP A 657 12.95 8.51 -12.10
C ASP A 657 12.10 8.61 -13.38
N VAL A 658 11.49 9.76 -13.66
CA VAL A 658 10.48 9.89 -14.72
C VAL A 658 11.05 10.66 -15.92
N SER A 659 11.36 9.94 -17.00
CA SER A 659 11.56 10.55 -18.32
C SER A 659 10.22 10.90 -18.96
N CYS A 660 10.12 12.10 -19.53
CA CYS A 660 8.96 12.56 -20.26
C CYS A 660 8.82 11.85 -21.60
N THR A 661 7.91 10.89 -21.66
CA THR A 661 7.94 9.91 -22.74
C THR A 661 6.82 10.06 -23.77
N GLU A 662 5.70 10.64 -23.36
CA GLU A 662 4.63 11.07 -24.27
C GLU A 662 4.82 12.50 -24.76
N THR A 663 5.57 13.32 -24.00
CA THR A 663 5.79 14.75 -24.24
C THR A 663 7.26 15.00 -24.58
N LEU A 664 7.69 14.42 -25.70
CA LEU A 664 9.09 14.46 -26.12
C LEU A 664 9.51 15.90 -26.45
N GLY A 665 10.62 16.33 -25.85
CA GLY A 665 11.10 17.72 -25.86
C GLY A 665 10.77 18.51 -24.59
N SER A 666 9.87 18.01 -23.74
CA SER A 666 9.59 18.61 -22.43
C SER A 666 10.60 18.15 -21.37
N MET A 667 10.99 19.06 -20.48
CA MET A 667 11.77 18.75 -19.28
C MET A 667 10.87 18.52 -18.07
N ASN A 668 9.75 19.26 -18.00
CA ASN A 668 8.77 19.17 -16.92
C ASN A 668 7.36 19.44 -17.45
N CYS A 669 6.38 18.65 -17.01
CA CYS A 669 4.97 18.89 -17.23
C CYS A 669 4.18 18.99 -15.93
N TYR A 670 3.08 19.72 -16.00
CA TYR A 670 2.11 19.93 -14.95
C TYR A 670 0.74 19.66 -15.55
N MET A 671 -0.15 19.05 -14.79
CA MET A 671 -1.54 18.85 -15.18
C MET A 671 -2.48 19.57 -14.22
N SER A 672 -3.72 19.79 -14.63
CA SER A 672 -4.74 20.30 -13.72
C SER A 672 -4.87 19.37 -12.51
N ALA A 673 -4.99 19.93 -11.30
CA ALA A 673 -5.12 19.14 -10.08
C ALA A 673 -6.53 18.52 -9.92
N GLN A 674 -7.50 19.03 -10.67
CA GLN A 674 -8.89 18.61 -10.69
C GLN A 674 -9.46 18.79 -12.11
N ASN A 675 -10.67 18.29 -12.33
CA ASN A 675 -11.45 18.59 -13.52
C ASN A 675 -11.57 20.11 -13.69
N VAL A 676 -11.40 20.58 -14.93
CA VAL A 676 -11.64 21.98 -15.23
C VAL A 676 -13.13 22.28 -15.02
N ARG A 677 -13.47 23.33 -14.26
CA ARG A 677 -14.88 23.72 -14.10
C ARG A 677 -15.35 24.49 -15.32
N GLY A 678 -16.57 24.21 -15.76
CA GLY A 678 -17.28 25.04 -16.71
C GLY A 678 -17.98 26.18 -15.97
N LYS A 679 -18.25 27.28 -16.69
CA LYS A 679 -18.97 28.44 -16.16
C LYS A 679 -20.14 28.74 -17.07
N THR A 680 -21.32 28.95 -16.51
CA THR A 680 -22.48 29.45 -17.25
C THR A 680 -22.98 30.73 -16.61
N TYR A 681 -23.31 31.72 -17.43
CA TYR A 681 -23.91 32.97 -16.99
C TYR A 681 -25.44 32.86 -17.16
N ARG A 682 -26.19 33.07 -16.08
CA ARG A 682 -27.66 33.16 -16.11
C ARG A 682 -28.07 34.55 -15.67
N MET A 683 -29.07 35.12 -16.33
CA MET A 683 -29.65 36.40 -15.90
C MET A 683 -30.66 36.13 -14.79
N ASN A 684 -30.46 36.77 -13.65
CA ASN A 684 -31.39 36.71 -12.54
C ASN A 684 -32.63 37.56 -12.82
N TYR A 685 -33.67 37.38 -11.99
CA TYR A 685 -34.91 38.16 -12.07
C TYR A 685 -34.69 39.68 -11.95
N GLU A 686 -33.55 40.10 -11.38
CA GLU A 686 -33.09 41.50 -11.29
C GLU A 686 -32.30 42.00 -12.50
N GLY A 687 -32.09 41.17 -13.54
CA GLY A 687 -31.29 41.52 -14.70
C GLY A 687 -29.77 41.57 -14.43
N LYS A 688 -29.29 40.93 -13.38
CA LYS A 688 -27.85 40.73 -13.11
C LYS A 688 -27.39 39.36 -13.58
N GLU A 689 -26.19 39.30 -14.15
CA GLU A 689 -25.54 38.04 -14.50
C GLU A 689 -25.08 37.31 -13.22
N GLU A 690 -25.63 36.13 -12.99
CA GLU A 690 -25.17 35.18 -11.97
C GLU A 690 -24.34 34.09 -12.65
N GLU A 691 -23.10 33.94 -12.19
CA GLU A 691 -22.18 32.93 -12.68
C GLU A 691 -22.39 31.63 -11.89
N SER A 692 -22.81 30.56 -12.57
CA SER A 692 -22.90 29.23 -11.98
C SER A 692 -21.83 28.31 -12.57
N SER A 693 -20.98 27.75 -11.71
CA SER A 693 -19.97 26.77 -12.12
C SER A 693 -20.54 25.36 -12.18
N TYR A 694 -20.09 24.54 -13.12
CA TYR A 694 -20.45 23.12 -13.22
C TYR A 694 -19.20 22.26 -13.44
N THR A 695 -19.27 20.99 -13.03
CA THR A 695 -18.16 20.04 -13.18
C THR A 695 -18.11 19.51 -14.60
N THR A 696 -16.96 19.62 -15.26
CA THR A 696 -16.72 18.97 -16.56
C THR A 696 -15.90 17.69 -16.39
N HIS A 697 -15.57 17.04 -17.50
CA HIS A 697 -14.65 15.91 -17.55
C HIS A 697 -13.25 16.32 -18.05
N TYR A 698 -13.02 17.60 -18.32
CA TYR A 698 -11.83 18.06 -19.03
C TYR A 698 -10.63 18.17 -18.11
N GLY A 699 -9.45 17.89 -18.65
CA GLY A 699 -8.16 18.13 -18.03
C GLY A 699 -7.31 19.11 -18.83
N GLN A 700 -6.32 19.72 -18.19
CA GLN A 700 -5.29 20.51 -18.86
C GLN A 700 -3.92 19.90 -18.58
N THR A 701 -3.07 19.81 -19.60
CA THR A 701 -1.66 19.43 -19.44
C THR A 701 -0.76 20.51 -20.03
N CYS A 702 0.18 21.01 -19.23
CA CYS A 702 1.10 22.10 -19.54
C CYS A 702 2.53 21.56 -19.48
N CYS A 703 3.27 21.65 -20.57
CA CYS A 703 4.62 21.12 -20.67
C CYS A 703 5.62 22.22 -21.04
N TYR A 704 6.77 22.17 -20.39
CA TYR A 704 7.81 23.19 -20.49
C TYR A 704 9.09 22.59 -21.07
N ASP A 705 9.77 23.37 -21.91
CA ASP A 705 11.07 23.02 -22.46
C ASP A 705 12.19 23.12 -21.41
N ALA A 706 13.44 22.86 -21.82
CA ALA A 706 14.62 22.94 -20.96
C ALA A 706 14.92 24.37 -20.45
N HIS A 707 14.31 25.39 -21.04
CA HIS A 707 14.42 26.79 -20.61
C HIS A 707 13.22 27.25 -19.77
N GLY A 708 12.26 26.35 -19.49
CA GLY A 708 11.09 26.61 -18.67
C GLY A 708 9.98 27.38 -19.40
N PHE A 709 9.99 27.42 -20.74
CA PHE A 709 8.94 28.04 -21.55
C PHE A 709 7.88 27.03 -21.99
N LEU A 710 6.62 27.48 -22.02
CA LEU A 710 5.49 26.65 -22.43
C LEU A 710 5.64 26.21 -23.89
N MET A 711 5.60 24.90 -24.12
CA MET A 711 5.66 24.29 -25.44
C MET A 711 4.33 24.45 -26.18
N GLN A 712 4.37 24.85 -27.45
CA GLN A 712 3.17 25.10 -28.26
C GLN A 712 3.04 24.13 -29.43
N SER A 713 1.81 23.71 -29.78
CA SER A 713 1.50 22.84 -30.91
C SER A 713 1.69 23.51 -32.27
N THR A 714 1.73 24.84 -32.33
CA THR A 714 2.05 25.63 -33.53
C THR A 714 3.45 25.39 -34.06
N TYR A 715 4.38 24.89 -33.23
CA TYR A 715 5.73 24.52 -33.65
C TYR A 715 5.81 23.20 -34.41
N GLN A 716 4.72 22.42 -34.46
CA GLN A 716 4.66 21.11 -35.12
C GLN A 716 5.14 21.09 -36.58
N PRO A 717 4.88 22.09 -37.44
CA PRO A 717 5.37 22.09 -38.82
C PRO A 717 6.88 22.33 -38.93
N VAL A 718 7.48 22.94 -37.90
CA VAL A 718 8.86 23.43 -37.90
C VAL A 718 9.79 22.49 -37.14
N VAL A 719 9.30 21.86 -36.08
CA VAL A 719 10.07 21.00 -35.18
C VAL A 719 9.65 19.55 -35.38
N LYS A 720 10.50 18.78 -36.06
CA LYS A 720 10.48 17.31 -36.02
C LYS A 720 11.74 16.87 -35.28
N ILE A 721 11.57 16.09 -34.22
CA ILE A 721 12.70 15.59 -33.42
C ILE A 721 13.45 14.53 -34.23
N ASP A 722 12.71 13.60 -34.84
CA ASP A 722 13.19 12.65 -35.86
C ASP A 722 12.00 12.18 -36.74
N GLU A 723 12.23 11.31 -37.73
CA GLU A 723 11.16 10.77 -38.61
C GLU A 723 10.14 9.87 -37.88
N SER A 724 10.52 9.27 -36.76
CA SER A 724 9.74 8.33 -35.93
C SER A 724 9.07 8.98 -34.70
N THR A 725 9.47 10.22 -34.36
CA THR A 725 9.15 10.91 -33.12
C THR A 725 8.52 12.26 -33.42
N PRO A 726 7.17 12.32 -33.43
CA PRO A 726 6.46 13.58 -33.59
C PRO A 726 6.65 14.47 -32.36
N TYR A 727 6.82 15.78 -32.59
CA TYR A 727 6.84 16.78 -31.53
C TYR A 727 5.55 16.72 -30.70
N SER A 728 5.65 16.79 -29.36
CA SER A 728 4.52 16.56 -28.45
C SER A 728 4.50 17.56 -27.28
N PRO A 729 3.77 18.69 -27.41
CA PRO A 729 3.55 19.63 -26.32
C PRO A 729 2.46 19.13 -25.37
N GLY A 730 2.29 19.80 -24.24
CA GLY A 730 1.12 19.62 -23.38
C GLY A 730 -0.16 20.05 -24.10
N VAL A 731 -1.21 19.23 -24.00
CA VAL A 731 -2.51 19.47 -24.64
C VAL A 731 -3.66 19.42 -23.64
N PRO A 732 -4.77 20.12 -23.90
CA PRO A 732 -6.01 19.93 -23.16
C PRO A 732 -6.55 18.53 -23.44
N MET A 733 -7.06 17.86 -22.41
CA MET A 733 -7.60 16.50 -22.49
C MET A 733 -9.11 16.53 -22.32
N ARG A 734 -9.83 15.77 -23.15
CA ARG A 734 -11.28 15.66 -23.01
C ARG A 734 -11.66 14.86 -21.76
N ALA A 735 -10.86 13.86 -21.41
CA ALA A 735 -11.00 13.12 -20.17
C ALA A 735 -9.85 13.45 -19.21
N PHE A 736 -10.18 13.89 -18.00
CA PHE A 736 -9.22 14.16 -16.96
C PHE A 736 -8.47 12.88 -16.58
N GLU A 737 -7.14 12.96 -16.45
CA GLU A 737 -6.28 11.77 -16.27
C GLU A 737 -6.59 11.00 -14.98
N LEU A 738 -7.03 11.66 -13.91
CA LEU A 738 -7.47 10.99 -12.69
C LEU A 738 -8.97 10.67 -12.69
N GLY A 739 -9.67 10.89 -13.79
CA GLY A 739 -11.09 10.55 -13.94
C GLY A 739 -12.04 11.49 -13.22
N SER A 740 -13.32 11.35 -13.55
CA SER A 740 -14.39 12.21 -13.06
C SER A 740 -15.44 11.37 -12.36
N ALA A 741 -15.85 11.77 -11.15
CA ALA A 741 -16.95 11.11 -10.46
C ALA A 741 -18.23 11.20 -11.32
N PRO A 742 -19.02 10.11 -11.48
CA PRO A 742 -19.01 8.86 -10.72
C PRO A 742 -18.13 7.70 -11.25
N PHE A 743 -17.20 7.94 -12.19
CA PHE A 743 -16.21 6.95 -12.69
C PHE A 743 -16.81 5.73 -13.41
N GLN A 744 -18.01 5.86 -13.98
CA GLN A 744 -18.75 4.73 -14.57
C GLN A 744 -19.20 4.97 -16.02
N GLY A 745 -19.04 6.19 -16.52
CA GLY A 745 -19.45 6.61 -17.85
C GLY A 745 -18.29 6.91 -18.79
N MET A 746 -18.66 7.44 -19.95
CA MET A 746 -17.71 7.96 -20.94
C MET A 746 -16.97 9.18 -20.38
N PHE A 747 -15.66 9.27 -20.63
CA PHE A 747 -14.75 10.31 -20.10
C PHE A 747 -14.49 10.29 -18.59
N GLU A 748 -15.09 9.35 -17.85
CA GLU A 748 -15.07 9.37 -16.39
C GLU A 748 -14.01 8.46 -15.77
N VAL A 749 -13.56 7.42 -16.47
CA VAL A 749 -12.75 6.34 -15.92
C VAL A 749 -11.27 6.79 -15.77
N PRO A 750 -10.70 6.80 -14.55
CA PRO A 750 -9.35 7.28 -14.30
C PRO A 750 -8.29 6.54 -15.13
N GLY A 751 -7.42 7.30 -15.78
CA GLY A 751 -6.42 6.82 -16.73
C GLY A 751 -7.02 6.30 -18.04
N LEU A 752 -7.92 5.33 -17.98
CA LEU A 752 -8.41 4.61 -19.17
C LEU A 752 -9.20 5.50 -20.14
N SER A 753 -10.03 6.42 -19.64
CA SER A 753 -10.77 7.34 -20.51
C SER A 753 -9.83 8.30 -21.25
N THR A 754 -8.82 8.83 -20.58
CA THR A 754 -7.78 9.67 -21.19
C THR A 754 -6.99 8.88 -22.23
N PHE A 755 -6.69 7.60 -21.97
CA PHE A 755 -6.09 6.72 -22.96
C PHE A 755 -6.98 6.53 -24.20
N HIS A 756 -8.29 6.36 -24.01
CA HIS A 756 -9.24 6.12 -25.10
C HIS A 756 -9.46 7.34 -26.00
N HIS A 757 -9.58 8.54 -25.40
CA HIS A 757 -10.05 9.76 -26.08
C HIS A 757 -8.94 10.74 -26.43
N ASP A 758 -7.78 10.68 -25.78
CA ASP A 758 -6.73 11.69 -25.93
C ASP A 758 -5.36 11.07 -26.28
N ILE A 759 -4.89 10.07 -25.53
CA ILE A 759 -3.53 9.51 -25.74
C ILE A 759 -3.48 8.59 -26.97
N MET A 760 -4.38 7.61 -27.12
CA MET A 760 -4.35 6.71 -28.29
C MET A 760 -4.59 7.41 -29.61
N PRO A 761 -5.51 8.38 -29.71
CA PRO A 761 -5.65 9.19 -30.92
C PRO A 761 -4.38 9.92 -31.32
N TYR A 762 -3.58 10.41 -30.36
CA TYR A 762 -2.25 10.95 -30.66
C TYR A 762 -1.38 9.90 -31.36
N TYR A 763 -1.23 8.70 -30.80
CA TYR A 763 -0.41 7.65 -31.43
C TYR A 763 -0.94 7.24 -32.81
N LEU A 764 -2.25 7.06 -32.96
CA LEU A 764 -2.89 6.70 -34.23
C LEU A 764 -2.65 7.77 -35.30
N CYS A 765 -2.90 9.05 -35.00
CA CYS A 765 -2.80 10.16 -35.95
C CYS A 765 -1.36 10.64 -36.21
N CYS A 766 -0.53 10.69 -35.17
CA CYS A 766 0.81 11.27 -35.24
C CYS A 766 1.91 10.25 -35.53
N LYS A 767 1.84 9.07 -34.90
CA LYS A 767 2.94 8.10 -34.94
C LYS A 767 2.72 7.02 -35.99
N TYR A 768 1.49 6.51 -36.10
CA TYR A 768 1.22 5.35 -36.96
C TYR A 768 0.71 5.72 -38.37
N ALA A 769 -0.01 6.82 -38.55
CA ALA A 769 -0.65 7.16 -39.84
C ALA A 769 0.20 8.03 -40.81
N ASP A 770 1.48 8.29 -40.51
CA ASP A 770 2.40 9.17 -41.26
C ASP A 770 1.86 10.61 -41.56
N PHE A 771 2.37 11.60 -40.83
CA PHE A 771 2.19 13.06 -41.05
C PHE A 771 0.76 13.64 -40.90
N ARG A 772 -0.18 12.92 -40.26
CA ARG A 772 -1.54 13.43 -39.95
C ARG A 772 -1.71 14.06 -38.56
N CYS A 773 -0.61 14.42 -37.90
CA CYS A 773 -0.63 15.13 -36.62
C CYS A 773 -1.49 16.40 -36.60
N GLN A 774 -1.62 17.08 -37.74
CA GLN A 774 -2.41 18.30 -37.87
C GLN A 774 -3.87 18.07 -37.44
N LEU A 775 -4.46 16.92 -37.78
CA LEU A 775 -5.83 16.60 -37.38
C LEU A 775 -5.97 16.50 -35.86
N PHE A 776 -4.99 15.89 -35.20
CA PHE A 776 -4.96 15.79 -33.75
C PHE A 776 -4.84 17.17 -33.10
N TYR A 777 -3.84 17.97 -33.47
CA TYR A 777 -3.65 19.31 -32.89
C TYR A 777 -4.75 20.30 -33.23
N TRP A 778 -5.52 20.07 -34.29
CA TRP A 778 -6.71 20.86 -34.58
C TRP A 778 -7.83 20.63 -33.55
N ARG A 779 -7.95 19.39 -33.05
CA ARG A 779 -8.88 19.03 -31.97
C ARG A 779 -8.29 19.20 -30.58
N ARG A 780 -6.97 19.24 -30.44
CA ARG A 780 -6.21 19.32 -29.19
C ARG A 780 -5.09 20.39 -29.28
N PRO A 781 -5.41 21.67 -29.54
CA PRO A 781 -4.40 22.71 -29.57
C PRO A 781 -3.84 22.93 -28.16
N SER A 782 -2.52 23.08 -28.03
CA SER A 782 -1.89 23.42 -26.74
C SER A 782 -2.38 24.78 -26.24
N SER A 783 -2.35 24.99 -24.92
CA SER A 783 -2.65 26.29 -24.33
C SER A 783 -1.69 27.38 -24.83
N ALA A 784 -2.21 28.60 -24.98
CA ALA A 784 -1.44 29.76 -25.43
C ALA A 784 -0.98 30.66 -24.26
N CYS A 785 -1.33 30.31 -23.02
CA CYS A 785 -1.09 31.07 -21.79
C CYS A 785 -1.65 32.51 -21.74
N GLN A 786 -2.38 32.94 -22.78
CA GLN A 786 -2.89 34.32 -22.89
C GLN A 786 -3.96 34.65 -21.85
N ALA A 787 -4.70 33.64 -21.38
CA ALA A 787 -5.73 33.77 -20.36
C ALA A 787 -5.21 33.40 -18.95
N TYR A 788 -3.90 33.15 -18.80
CA TYR A 788 -3.33 32.79 -17.50
C TYR A 788 -3.24 33.98 -16.57
N GLU A 789 -3.85 33.84 -15.39
CA GLU A 789 -3.73 34.79 -14.28
C GLU A 789 -2.91 34.17 -13.14
N PRO A 790 -1.77 34.77 -12.75
CA PRO A 790 -0.95 34.25 -11.67
C PRO A 790 -1.70 34.29 -10.32
N PRO A 791 -1.43 33.34 -9.40
CA PRO A 791 -2.05 33.34 -8.07
C PRO A 791 -1.64 34.58 -7.28
N VAL A 792 -2.57 35.10 -6.47
CA VAL A 792 -2.34 36.28 -5.61
C VAL A 792 -1.96 35.82 -4.21
N SER A 793 -1.05 36.52 -3.54
CA SER A 793 -0.73 36.21 -2.14
C SER A 793 -1.89 36.60 -1.20
N GLY A 794 -2.13 35.77 -0.19
CA GLY A 794 -3.14 36.01 0.84
C GLY A 794 -2.60 35.73 2.24
N SER A 795 -3.23 36.34 3.24
CA SER A 795 -2.96 36.12 4.66
C SER A 795 -4.10 35.33 5.28
N ILE A 796 -3.76 34.47 6.23
CA ILE A 796 -4.73 33.66 6.98
C ILE A 796 -4.69 34.12 8.42
N LEU A 797 -5.85 34.49 8.96
CA LEU A 797 -6.04 34.92 10.33
C LEU A 797 -6.95 33.93 11.06
N GLY A 798 -6.41 33.28 12.09
CA GLY A 798 -7.15 32.31 12.91
C GLY A 798 -7.60 31.06 12.14
N ALA A 799 -8.64 30.39 12.65
CA ALA A 799 -9.15 29.13 12.13
C ALA A 799 -10.14 29.32 10.96
N GLY A 800 -9.74 30.02 9.89
CA GLY A 800 -10.48 29.99 8.62
C GLY A 800 -10.76 31.32 7.94
N LEU A 801 -10.26 32.46 8.42
CA LEU A 801 -10.41 33.73 7.71
C LEU A 801 -9.23 33.95 6.77
N VAL A 802 -9.51 34.11 5.48
CA VAL A 802 -8.49 34.34 4.46
C VAL A 802 -8.72 35.69 3.83
N SER A 803 -7.73 36.57 3.90
CA SER A 803 -7.77 37.88 3.23
C SER A 803 -6.69 37.94 2.17
N THR A 804 -7.09 38.20 0.94
CA THR A 804 -6.19 38.33 -0.22
C THR A 804 -5.75 39.78 -0.42
N LEU A 805 -4.57 39.98 -1.01
CA LEU A 805 -4.06 41.33 -1.33
C LEU A 805 -4.95 42.12 -2.31
N ASN A 806 -5.85 41.46 -3.04
CA ASN A 806 -6.87 42.11 -3.87
C ASN A 806 -8.20 42.33 -3.11
N ASN A 807 -8.16 42.35 -1.77
CA ASN A 807 -9.27 42.71 -0.89
C ASN A 807 -10.49 41.76 -0.94
N ARG A 808 -10.29 40.50 -1.35
CA ARG A 808 -11.31 39.44 -1.23
C ARG A 808 -11.13 38.68 0.09
N ASN A 809 -12.21 38.56 0.85
CA ASN A 809 -12.24 37.86 2.13
C ASN A 809 -13.01 36.54 1.98
N PHE A 810 -12.42 35.44 2.42
CA PHE A 810 -13.04 34.12 2.44
C PHE A 810 -13.16 33.61 3.88
N VAL A 811 -14.25 32.91 4.18
CA VAL A 811 -14.51 32.34 5.52
C VAL A 811 -14.68 30.83 5.38
N SER A 812 -13.82 30.06 6.06
CA SER A 812 -13.96 28.61 6.20
C SER A 812 -14.79 28.23 7.42
N MET A 813 -15.96 27.63 7.17
CA MET A 813 -16.78 26.98 8.19
C MET A 813 -16.75 25.47 7.92
N ASN A 814 -15.81 24.72 8.49
CA ASN A 814 -15.95 23.28 8.74
C ASN A 814 -14.95 22.82 9.80
N GLN A 815 -15.44 22.06 10.79
CA GLN A 815 -14.76 21.78 12.06
C GLN A 815 -14.34 20.29 12.21
N GLU A 816 -14.24 19.54 11.12
CA GLU A 816 -13.85 18.12 11.16
C GLU A 816 -12.69 17.82 10.21
N SER A 817 -11.61 17.27 10.79
CA SER A 817 -10.39 16.73 10.17
C SER A 817 -9.34 17.72 9.63
N SER A 818 -8.14 17.60 10.20
CA SER A 818 -6.96 18.45 10.02
C SER A 818 -6.30 18.29 8.64
N ILE A 819 -6.86 18.90 7.60
CA ILE A 819 -6.13 19.38 6.41
C ILE A 819 -6.74 20.73 6.06
N TYR A 820 -5.98 21.82 6.23
CA TYR A 820 -6.43 23.17 5.92
C TYR A 820 -6.59 23.34 4.42
N CYS A 821 -7.81 23.17 3.92
CA CYS A 821 -8.20 23.66 2.61
C CYS A 821 -9.26 24.75 2.80
N MET A 822 -8.93 25.97 2.37
CA MET A 822 -9.79 27.15 2.48
C MET A 822 -10.88 27.15 1.41
N PRO A 823 -12.15 27.49 1.74
CA PRO A 823 -13.26 27.49 0.80
C PRO A 823 -13.44 28.84 0.12
N ILE A 824 -14.18 28.83 -0.98
CA ILE A 824 -14.67 30.04 -1.67
C ILE A 824 -16.19 29.92 -1.87
N GLU A 825 -16.93 30.76 -1.13
CA GLU A 825 -18.28 31.32 -1.36
C GLU A 825 -19.55 30.42 -1.31
N PRO A 826 -20.74 31.00 -1.00
CA PRO A 826 -21.74 30.33 -0.18
C PRO A 826 -22.70 29.49 -1.03
N ALA A 827 -22.50 28.18 -1.04
CA ALA A 827 -23.54 27.21 -1.39
C ALA A 827 -23.33 25.92 -0.61
N PRO A 828 -24.41 25.25 -0.14
CA PRO A 828 -24.30 24.06 0.67
C PRO A 828 -23.76 22.93 -0.23
N HIS A 829 -22.60 22.38 0.13
CA HIS A 829 -21.92 21.23 -0.48
C HIS A 829 -20.88 21.52 -1.60
N ARG A 830 -19.58 21.55 -1.22
CA ARG A 830 -18.42 20.77 -1.77
C ARG A 830 -17.12 21.55 -2.09
N LYS A 831 -16.01 20.85 -1.77
CA LYS A 831 -14.60 20.77 -2.26
C LYS A 831 -13.89 21.99 -2.88
N CYS A 832 -12.67 22.17 -2.38
CA CYS A 832 -11.78 23.35 -2.38
C CYS A 832 -11.09 23.67 -3.73
N GLU A 833 -11.04 24.95 -4.06
CA GLU A 833 -10.17 25.55 -5.09
C GLU A 833 -9.30 26.61 -4.42
N SER A 834 -7.97 26.48 -4.43
CA SER A 834 -7.06 27.48 -3.85
C SER A 834 -6.39 28.31 -4.94
N ARG A 835 -6.52 29.65 -4.87
CA ARG A 835 -5.73 30.63 -5.63
C ARG A 835 -4.77 31.37 -4.68
N PHE A 836 -3.85 30.66 -4.01
CA PHE A 836 -2.93 31.28 -3.04
C PHE A 836 -1.49 30.87 -3.31
N ALA A 837 -0.59 31.85 -3.39
CA ALA A 837 0.85 31.64 -3.36
C ALA A 837 1.35 31.67 -1.90
N TRP A 838 2.10 30.65 -1.47
CA TRP A 838 2.65 30.53 -0.11
C TRP A 838 4.13 30.93 -0.06
N SER A 839 4.51 31.77 0.89
CA SER A 839 5.89 32.09 1.26
C SER A 839 6.29 31.24 2.46
N VAL A 840 7.28 30.36 2.29
CA VAL A 840 7.71 29.40 3.32
C VAL A 840 8.53 30.09 4.41
N SER A 841 7.92 30.32 5.56
CA SER A 841 8.61 30.32 6.84
C SER A 841 7.69 29.67 7.86
N GLN A 842 7.98 28.40 8.18
CA GLN A 842 7.21 27.50 9.05
C GLN A 842 5.91 26.95 8.42
N ILE A 843 5.96 25.71 7.95
CA ILE A 843 4.92 24.66 8.06
C ILE A 843 5.45 23.42 7.33
N GLU A 844 5.62 22.33 8.09
CA GLU A 844 5.78 20.96 7.58
C GLU A 844 4.47 20.53 6.92
N VAL A 845 4.49 20.21 5.63
CA VAL A 845 3.37 19.57 4.94
C VAL A 845 3.67 18.07 4.85
N SER A 846 2.85 17.29 5.56
CA SER A 846 2.83 15.83 5.52
C SER A 846 2.25 15.34 4.18
N ILE A 847 3.14 15.14 3.20
CA ILE A 847 2.86 14.33 2.01
C ILE A 847 3.21 12.88 2.36
N SER A 848 2.19 12.05 2.54
CA SER A 848 2.32 10.62 2.80
C SER A 848 2.48 9.82 1.49
N ALA A 849 3.70 9.84 0.94
CA ALA A 849 4.28 8.77 0.11
C ALA A 849 5.82 8.96 0.12
N PRO A 850 6.64 7.90 0.05
CA PRO A 850 7.97 7.86 0.66
C PRO A 850 8.95 8.74 -0.11
N LEU A 851 9.32 9.88 0.47
CA LEU A 851 10.39 10.74 -0.06
C LEU A 851 11.55 10.79 0.94
N THR A 852 12.58 10.04 0.59
CA THR A 852 13.93 10.11 1.13
C THR A 852 14.56 11.50 0.94
N PHE A 853 15.01 12.08 2.06
CA PHE A 853 16.14 13.00 2.27
C PHE A 853 16.12 14.40 1.63
N PHE A 854 15.91 15.42 2.47
CA PHE A 854 16.73 16.64 2.46
C PHE A 854 17.28 16.88 3.88
N ASN A 855 18.61 16.78 4.02
CA ASN A 855 19.37 17.19 5.21
C ASN A 855 19.51 18.71 5.20
N VAL A 856 19.21 19.39 6.33
CA VAL A 856 19.66 20.77 6.57
C VAL A 856 20.41 20.83 7.88
N THR A 857 21.74 20.99 7.77
CA THR A 857 22.66 21.31 8.86
C THR A 857 22.45 22.75 9.31
N TRP A 858 22.22 22.95 10.62
CA TRP A 858 22.14 24.28 11.23
C TRP A 858 23.55 24.84 11.51
N CYS A 859 23.92 25.94 10.87
CA CYS A 859 25.02 26.80 11.31
C CYS A 859 24.46 27.96 12.13
N ASN A 860 24.69 27.93 13.44
CA ASN A 860 24.47 29.05 14.35
C ASN A 860 25.38 30.24 14.01
N ARG A 861 24.83 31.45 13.97
CA ARG A 861 25.49 32.66 14.49
C ARG A 861 24.48 33.68 15.03
N PRO A 862 24.91 34.54 15.98
CA PRO A 862 24.06 35.12 17.01
C PRO A 862 23.66 36.57 16.70
N THR A 863 22.54 36.98 17.28
CA THR A 863 22.28 38.35 17.76
C THR A 863 21.52 38.27 19.06
#